data_AF-A0A1U9NIM4-F1
#
_entry.id   AF-A0A1U9NIM4-F1
#
_cell.length_a   1.000
_cell.length_b   1.000
_cell.length_c   1.000
_cell.angle_alpha   90.00
_cell.angle_beta   90.00
_cell.angle_gamma   90.00
#
_symmetry.space_group_name_H-M   'P 1'
#
loop_
_entity.id
_entity.type
_entity.pdbx_description
1 polymer ?
#
loop_
_entity_poly.entity_id
_entity_poly.type
_entity_poly.pdbx_seq_one_letter_code
_entity_poly.pdbx_strand_id
1 'polypeptide(L)'
;MRNSHMLGIAVLLFLSILTVSPAGHLPFGVQNDVPLDTVLNEWGWEIVYRGDYNLHESSDTMFGDITSEYVMLAGIRDGSPTIDTLAAAPASVVFKHTNLNVTNEANGALWYYNGNSMGFAGPGDVIFQGTADTNGQDERDRLSWHTSNTYLRPPVYIQSGWRCGNIIRLYDDTWDRLVLQYVGDMGNMTGLQIDGSDSVVANHKTQFQANAFYDSGFRSSLQSGVVWSVDNSQIASIDSDGVLSVAKITSPTELTVYAEYTEDGTTHTDSTSIMVKPKLEKRLYWAGNASSLFRSKLDGSQREELLNFDFFAGLAIDSINGKIYWIDDRKDAMFRANLDGTQIEYLFDVQQSSPNGVDIDEENGKLYWASSRNITRANIDGSQRENLIEDSRGPWFKSIRLDVPNGKMYWINGTDRTIERANLDGSAQEVVISQNYWTVALELDLTNNELYWSNTATDKIRRAGLDGSYIQTVISNGLDRAYDIELDVPGQSIYWVDLNLKLLCKADMDGGNAEYIFQNLNNPLAVEIAEEVDSAVFIQNLELTGPEEVVEGSPTKYSAIAYYDQKTEDVTNTVIWSAEPADVCTISESGELLIDGIEEAGSVTIYAEFLENGFVTAEATKTVHYEPYFATFYVDSESGNDNNNGIDPEAPLATIQKAIELAEAGDSVLVNPGIYQGEVDFQGKAITVAGVPGPAGAPVIDGMQDFAVSFYNAEGPDAVFKNFVIENSYIAVFLAGSSPTISNLTIVNNRYGIEAYADAQPAVSNCIFWNNELDDIFQCTATYSCIERGYEGQGNIADEPLFADFEQGDYRLHSEMGRYWPEIDKWVLDDVTSPCINTGDPALYPAEEPSPNGGRINMGVYGGTAQASRGPWAIKGDINQDAKVDMADLAIIANNWLTAMPWTQQTD
;
A
#
# COMPACT_ATOMS: atom_id res chain seq x y z
N MET A 1 -21.73 28.35 67.43
CA MET A 1 -21.88 27.04 66.76
C MET A 1 -21.55 27.25 65.29
N ARG A 2 -20.53 26.68 64.66
CA ARG A 2 -19.29 26.00 65.06
C ARG A 2 -18.40 26.11 63.80
N ASN A 3 -17.12 26.43 64.01
CA ASN A 3 -15.97 25.92 63.26
C ASN A 3 -15.59 26.46 61.85
N SER A 4 -14.59 27.35 61.88
CA SER A 4 -13.17 27.12 61.49
C SER A 4 -12.79 26.98 60.01
N HIS A 5 -12.01 27.92 59.47
CA HIS A 5 -10.54 27.98 59.48
C HIS A 5 -10.05 29.06 58.49
N MET A 6 -9.45 30.14 58.98
CA MET A 6 -8.53 30.99 58.19
C MET A 6 -7.68 31.84 59.14
N LEU A 7 -6.41 31.47 59.27
CA LEU A 7 -5.31 32.23 59.88
C LEU A 7 -4.04 31.71 59.18
N GLY A 8 -3.05 32.51 58.79
CA GLY A 8 -2.84 33.92 59.08
C GLY A 8 -1.72 34.54 58.23
N ILE A 9 -1.65 35.85 58.34
CA ILE A 9 -0.69 36.77 57.74
C ILE A 9 0.57 36.82 58.62
N ALA A 10 1.76 36.79 58.01
CA ALA A 10 3.00 37.26 58.63
C ALA A 10 3.86 38.01 57.60
N VAL A 11 4.34 39.17 58.03
CA VAL A 11 5.16 40.15 57.34
C VAL A 11 6.63 39.68 57.26
N LEU A 12 7.29 39.86 56.12
CA LEU A 12 8.71 40.28 56.04
C LEU A 12 9.08 40.68 54.61
N LEU A 13 9.56 41.92 54.48
CA LEU A 13 10.22 42.46 53.30
C LEU A 13 11.34 41.52 52.84
N PHE A 14 11.26 41.06 51.60
CA PHE A 14 12.44 40.77 50.79
C PHE A 14 12.25 41.46 49.45
N LEU A 15 13.20 42.33 49.11
CA LEU A 15 13.48 42.71 47.72
C LEU A 15 13.57 41.42 46.90
N SER A 16 12.53 41.06 46.15
CA SER A 16 12.76 40.38 44.89
C SER A 16 13.28 41.44 43.94
N ILE A 17 14.61 41.61 43.93
CA ILE A 17 15.26 42.04 42.69
C ILE A 17 14.79 40.99 41.69
N LEU A 18 13.89 41.37 40.78
CA LEU A 18 13.84 40.74 39.47
C LEU A 18 15.27 40.85 38.96
N THR A 19 16.05 39.79 39.12
CA THR A 19 17.30 39.64 38.37
C THR A 19 16.83 39.48 36.94
N VAL A 20 16.68 40.62 36.25
CA VAL A 20 16.63 40.63 34.79
C VAL A 20 17.90 39.90 34.39
N SER A 21 17.74 38.75 33.73
CA SER A 21 18.85 38.05 33.10
C SER A 21 19.59 39.08 32.24
N PRO A 22 20.93 39.14 32.29
CA PRO A 22 21.69 40.01 31.40
C PRO A 22 21.26 39.78 29.94
N ALA A 23 21.16 40.85 29.16
CA ALA A 23 20.77 40.76 27.75
C ALA A 23 21.90 40.08 26.96
N GLY A 24 21.60 38.95 26.32
CA GLY A 24 22.60 38.22 25.56
C GLY A 24 23.32 39.07 24.52
N HIS A 25 24.64 38.96 24.49
CA HIS A 25 25.44 39.52 23.41
C HIS A 25 26.57 38.55 23.05
N LEU A 26 26.58 38.09 21.80
CA LEU A 26 27.68 37.34 21.22
C LEU A 26 28.63 38.32 20.51
N PRO A 27 29.80 38.66 21.08
CA PRO A 27 30.71 39.61 20.46
C PRO A 27 31.25 39.06 19.14
N PHE A 28 31.01 39.78 18.04
CA PHE A 28 31.53 39.42 16.71
C PHE A 28 33.01 39.81 16.59
N GLY A 29 33.81 38.87 16.11
CA GLY A 29 35.25 39.01 15.90
C GLY A 29 36.06 39.07 17.20
N VAL A 30 37.31 39.49 17.05
CA VAL A 30 38.16 39.81 18.21
C VAL A 30 37.82 41.21 18.70
N GLN A 31 37.58 41.35 20.00
CA GLN A 31 37.28 42.63 20.65
C GLN A 31 38.33 42.95 21.70
N ASN A 32 38.62 44.24 21.84
CA ASN A 32 39.65 44.73 22.75
C ASN A 32 39.09 45.83 23.66
N ASP A 33 39.74 46.03 24.81
CA ASP A 33 39.43 47.08 25.78
C ASP A 33 37.95 47.05 26.26
N VAL A 34 37.40 45.86 26.50
CA VAL A 34 35.99 45.64 26.89
C VAL A 34 35.85 45.62 28.42
N PRO A 35 34.98 46.43 29.06
CA PRO A 35 34.77 46.37 30.51
C PRO A 35 34.33 44.98 30.98
N LEU A 36 35.01 44.42 31.98
CA LEU A 36 34.68 43.09 32.54
C LEU A 36 33.25 43.07 33.10
N ASP A 37 32.84 44.14 33.77
CA ASP A 37 31.48 44.27 34.30
C ASP A 37 30.40 44.23 33.20
N THR A 38 30.69 44.74 31.99
CA THR A 38 29.79 44.65 30.84
C THR A 38 29.66 43.20 30.39
N VAL A 39 30.78 42.47 30.26
CA VAL A 39 30.76 41.05 29.85
C VAL A 39 29.97 40.18 30.84
N LEU A 40 30.15 40.40 32.14
CA LEU A 40 29.52 39.57 33.18
C LEU A 40 28.07 39.96 33.47
N ASN A 41 27.78 41.26 33.61
CA ASN A 41 26.48 41.73 34.10
C ASN A 41 25.54 42.21 32.99
N GLU A 42 26.07 42.60 31.83
CA GLU A 42 25.25 43.07 30.71
C GLU A 42 25.13 42.00 29.62
N TRP A 43 26.22 41.31 29.26
CA TRP A 43 26.25 40.35 28.15
C TRP A 43 25.95 38.90 28.54
N GLY A 44 25.87 38.59 29.85
CA GLY A 44 25.44 37.27 30.32
C GLY A 44 26.50 36.17 30.23
N TRP A 45 27.78 36.50 30.38
CA TRP A 45 28.85 35.52 30.43
C TRP A 45 29.29 35.26 31.87
N GLU A 46 29.58 34.00 32.19
CA GLU A 46 30.11 33.60 33.50
C GLU A 46 31.52 33.05 33.34
N ILE A 47 32.43 33.48 34.21
CA ILE A 47 33.78 32.95 34.28
C ILE A 47 33.71 31.53 34.86
N VAL A 48 33.98 30.52 34.03
CA VAL A 48 34.13 29.12 34.47
C VAL A 48 35.54 28.82 34.94
N TYR A 49 36.52 29.54 34.38
CA TYR A 49 37.91 29.40 34.76
C TYR A 49 38.61 30.75 34.73
N ARG A 50 39.34 31.05 35.81
CA ARG A 50 40.28 32.16 35.92
C ARG A 50 41.55 31.65 36.56
N GLY A 51 42.67 31.91 35.90
CA GLY A 51 43.98 31.64 36.47
C GLY A 51 45.05 32.51 35.82
N ASP A 52 46.12 32.75 36.57
CA ASP A 52 47.27 33.52 36.12
C ASP A 52 47.75 33.00 34.77
N TYR A 53 48.15 33.93 33.92
CA TYR A 53 48.63 33.66 32.57
C TYR A 53 49.88 32.77 32.54
N ASN A 54 50.65 32.80 33.64
CA ASN A 54 51.84 31.97 33.88
C ASN A 54 51.55 30.64 34.62
N LEU A 55 50.29 30.30 34.94
CA LEU A 55 49.96 29.01 35.57
C LEU A 55 49.79 27.90 34.53
N HIS A 56 50.31 26.72 34.84
CA HIS A 56 50.13 25.52 34.01
C HIS A 56 48.97 24.69 34.53
N GLU A 57 47.93 24.55 33.71
CA GLU A 57 46.74 23.76 34.04
C GLU A 57 46.34 22.87 32.87
N SER A 58 45.71 21.75 33.19
CA SER A 58 45.26 20.78 32.18
C SER A 58 44.00 21.28 31.48
N SER A 59 43.77 20.88 30.23
CA SER A 59 42.53 21.16 29.51
C SER A 59 41.29 20.71 30.29
N ASP A 60 41.37 19.58 31.00
CA ASP A 60 40.26 19.07 31.80
C ASP A 60 39.92 20.01 32.97
N THR A 61 40.91 20.69 33.56
CA THR A 61 40.70 21.67 34.63
C THR A 61 40.12 22.98 34.10
N MET A 62 40.55 23.42 32.91
CA MET A 62 40.13 24.70 32.34
C MET A 62 38.77 24.64 31.64
N PHE A 63 38.38 23.47 31.11
CA PHE A 63 37.18 23.31 30.27
C PHE A 63 36.17 22.29 30.81
N GLY A 64 36.53 21.50 31.83
CA GLY A 64 35.72 20.38 32.30
C GLY A 64 34.36 20.75 32.86
N ASP A 65 34.18 22.01 33.29
CA ASP A 65 32.92 22.52 33.86
C ASP A 65 32.06 23.29 32.83
N ILE A 66 32.48 23.35 31.55
CA ILE A 66 31.71 24.03 30.50
C ILE A 66 30.49 23.18 30.13
N THR A 67 29.31 23.80 30.23
CA THR A 67 28.04 23.17 29.85
C THR A 67 27.28 23.93 28.76
N SER A 68 27.73 25.14 28.42
CA SER A 68 27.12 26.00 27.40
C SER A 68 27.57 25.63 25.97
N GLU A 69 26.69 25.86 24.99
CA GLU A 69 27.01 25.74 23.56
C GLU A 69 28.05 26.78 23.12
N TYR A 70 28.15 27.91 23.83
CA TYR A 70 29.03 29.02 23.48
C TYR A 70 30.09 29.28 24.55
N VAL A 71 31.33 29.49 24.09
CA VAL A 71 32.49 29.76 24.93
C VAL A 71 33.19 31.03 24.47
N MET A 72 33.65 31.82 25.43
CA MET A 72 34.51 32.97 25.23
C MET A 72 35.87 32.71 25.85
N LEU A 73 36.93 32.98 25.09
CA LEU A 73 38.28 33.08 25.62
C LEU A 73 38.63 34.56 25.76
N ALA A 74 39.21 34.93 26.89
CA ALA A 74 39.58 36.31 27.17
C ALA A 74 40.88 36.39 27.97
N GLY A 75 41.58 37.51 27.82
CA GLY A 75 42.77 37.82 28.60
C GLY A 75 42.66 39.21 29.22
N ILE A 76 43.04 39.32 30.50
CA ILE A 76 42.85 40.53 31.31
C ILE A 76 44.07 40.77 32.19
N ARG A 77 44.48 42.03 32.40
CA ARG A 77 45.50 42.37 33.40
C ARG A 77 45.00 42.16 34.84
N ASP A 78 45.86 41.67 35.73
CA ASP A 78 45.51 41.48 37.15
C ASP A 78 45.02 42.79 37.78
N GLY A 79 43.89 42.72 38.47
CA GLY A 79 43.17 43.88 39.03
C GLY A 79 42.57 44.88 38.03
N SER A 80 42.65 44.64 36.71
CA SER A 80 42.05 45.51 35.69
C SER A 80 40.51 45.39 35.68
N PRO A 81 39.76 46.49 35.54
CA PRO A 81 38.32 46.45 35.30
C PRO A 81 37.95 46.17 33.82
N THR A 82 38.94 46.05 32.94
CA THR A 82 38.76 45.97 31.48
C THR A 82 39.53 44.76 30.95
N ILE A 83 38.83 43.89 30.22
CA ILE A 83 39.38 42.78 29.42
C ILE A 83 40.13 43.37 28.22
N ASP A 84 41.38 42.98 28.06
CA ASP A 84 42.26 43.52 27.03
C ASP A 84 41.96 42.94 25.65
N THR A 85 41.65 41.64 25.57
CA THR A 85 41.25 40.99 24.32
C THR A 85 40.32 39.80 24.61
N LEU A 86 39.29 39.62 23.78
CA LEU A 86 38.35 38.51 23.85
C LEU A 86 37.82 38.11 22.48
N ALA A 87 37.37 36.87 22.36
CA ALA A 87 36.55 36.39 21.26
C ALA A 87 35.62 35.28 21.77
N ALA A 88 34.46 35.11 21.12
CA ALA A 88 33.48 34.09 21.46
C ALA A 88 33.00 33.34 20.22
N ALA A 89 32.75 32.04 20.36
CA ALA A 89 32.24 31.18 19.29
C ALA A 89 31.57 29.91 19.89
N PRO A 90 30.86 29.10 19.07
CA PRO A 90 30.38 27.80 19.51
C PRO A 90 31.53 26.92 20.02
N ALA A 91 31.34 26.27 21.17
CA ALA A 91 32.29 25.36 21.80
C ALA A 91 32.76 24.26 20.83
N SER A 92 31.85 23.79 19.97
CA SER A 92 32.11 22.81 18.91
C SER A 92 33.16 23.26 17.90
N VAL A 93 33.37 24.58 17.72
CA VAL A 93 34.42 25.15 16.87
C VAL A 93 35.68 25.47 17.68
N VAL A 94 35.52 26.09 18.86
CA VAL A 94 36.65 26.50 19.74
C VAL A 94 37.51 25.29 20.12
N PHE A 95 36.87 24.15 20.42
CA PHE A 95 37.54 22.92 20.83
C PHE A 95 37.74 21.91 19.71
N LYS A 96 37.45 22.27 18.45
CA LYS A 96 37.71 21.39 17.31
C LYS A 96 39.21 21.27 17.08
N HIS A 97 39.71 20.03 17.08
CA HIS A 97 41.12 19.78 16.82
C HIS A 97 41.52 20.27 15.42
N THR A 98 42.64 20.99 15.34
CA THR A 98 43.16 21.59 14.12
C THR A 98 44.53 21.01 13.79
N ASN A 99 44.77 20.79 12.50
CA ASN A 99 46.09 20.39 11.98
C ASN A 99 47.02 21.62 11.90
N LEU A 100 48.34 21.37 11.81
CA LEU A 100 49.36 22.42 11.77
C LEU A 100 49.06 23.54 10.76
N ASN A 101 49.03 24.80 11.24
CA ASN A 101 48.73 26.02 10.47
C ASN A 101 47.33 26.07 9.83
N VAL A 102 46.38 25.25 10.30
CA VAL A 102 44.97 25.31 9.92
C VAL A 102 44.19 25.93 11.07
N THR A 103 43.31 26.87 10.75
CA THR A 103 42.38 27.49 11.71
C THR A 103 40.94 27.19 11.29
N ASN A 104 40.01 27.24 12.25
CA ASN A 104 38.58 27.27 11.97
C ASN A 104 38.10 28.72 12.08
N GLU A 105 37.42 29.23 11.05
CA GLU A 105 36.80 30.55 11.13
C GLU A 105 35.40 30.42 11.74
N ALA A 106 35.14 31.16 12.82
CA ALA A 106 33.80 31.24 13.41
C ALA A 106 33.59 32.58 14.11
N ASN A 107 32.39 33.13 13.94
CA ASN A 107 31.95 34.39 14.52
C ASN A 107 32.97 35.53 14.34
N GLY A 108 33.59 35.63 13.15
CA GLY A 108 34.53 36.71 12.80
C GLY A 108 35.97 36.56 13.33
N ALA A 109 36.34 35.41 13.92
CA ALA A 109 37.69 35.12 14.40
C ALA A 109 38.21 33.77 13.88
N LEU A 110 39.54 33.63 13.81
CA LEU A 110 40.24 32.39 13.48
C LEU A 110 40.62 31.65 14.76
N TRP A 111 40.10 30.44 14.93
CA TRP A 111 40.27 29.60 16.12
C TRP A 111 41.23 28.44 15.87
N TYR A 112 41.98 28.04 16.89
CA TYR A 112 42.77 26.81 16.84
C TYR A 112 42.81 26.10 18.20
N TYR A 113 42.85 24.78 18.13
CA TYR A 113 43.11 23.89 19.26
C TYR A 113 43.85 22.65 18.77
N ASN A 114 44.96 22.29 19.42
CA ASN A 114 45.75 21.11 19.05
C ASN A 114 46.04 20.18 20.25
N GLY A 115 45.31 20.34 21.35
CA GLY A 115 45.51 19.59 22.60
C GLY A 115 46.65 20.10 23.48
N ASN A 116 47.64 20.79 22.92
CA ASN A 116 48.78 21.36 23.66
C ASN A 116 48.72 22.88 23.80
N SER A 117 47.99 23.55 22.91
CA SER A 117 47.80 25.00 22.87
C SER A 117 46.48 25.36 22.22
N MET A 118 45.98 26.55 22.55
CA MET A 118 44.76 27.10 21.96
C MET A 118 44.79 28.62 21.94
N GLY A 119 43.87 29.18 21.17
CA GLY A 119 43.67 30.61 21.10
C GLY A 119 42.88 31.02 19.87
N PHE A 120 42.88 32.32 19.64
CA PHE A 120 42.24 32.93 18.48
C PHE A 120 43.08 34.09 17.92
N ALA A 121 42.80 34.46 16.67
CA ALA A 121 43.35 35.62 16.01
C ALA A 121 42.32 36.29 15.09
N GLY A 122 42.56 37.54 14.72
CA GLY A 122 41.78 38.24 13.69
C GLY A 122 41.87 37.59 12.30
N PRO A 123 40.90 37.83 11.40
CA PRO A 123 40.90 37.28 10.05
C PRO A 123 42.17 37.65 9.26
N GLY A 124 42.79 36.68 8.59
CA GLY A 124 44.00 36.88 7.77
C GLY A 124 45.34 36.67 8.49
N ASP A 125 45.32 36.41 9.80
CA ASP A 125 46.52 36.00 10.54
C ASP A 125 46.82 34.50 10.35
N VAL A 126 48.11 34.15 10.38
CA VAL A 126 48.56 32.75 10.38
C VAL A 126 48.97 32.36 11.80
N ILE A 127 48.66 31.13 12.21
CA ILE A 127 48.95 30.60 13.54
C ILE A 127 49.94 29.44 13.44
N PHE A 128 51.11 29.58 14.05
CA PHE A 128 52.18 28.57 14.09
C PHE A 128 52.00 27.62 15.27
N GLN A 129 51.51 26.41 14.98
CA GLN A 129 51.06 25.42 15.97
C GLN A 129 52.15 24.61 16.70
N GLY A 130 53.39 25.11 16.81
CA GLY A 130 54.46 24.53 17.64
C GLY A 130 55.00 25.47 18.73
N THR A 131 54.74 26.76 18.59
CA THR A 131 55.20 27.82 19.51
C THR A 131 54.04 28.66 20.05
N ALA A 132 52.81 28.37 19.61
CA ALA A 132 51.63 29.16 19.90
C ALA A 132 51.78 30.63 19.44
N ASP A 133 52.44 30.84 18.30
CA ASP A 133 52.80 32.17 17.77
C ASP A 133 51.95 32.53 16.54
N THR A 134 51.81 33.81 16.23
CA THR A 134 51.02 34.29 15.08
C THR A 134 51.81 35.35 14.29
N ASN A 135 51.65 35.40 12.97
CA ASN A 135 52.49 36.24 12.08
C ASN A 135 51.92 37.65 11.81
N GLY A 136 50.80 38.01 12.43
CA GLY A 136 50.05 39.22 12.08
C GLY A 136 50.66 40.56 12.51
N GLN A 137 50.10 41.64 11.95
CA GLN A 137 50.58 43.03 12.05
C GLN A 137 49.87 43.88 13.12
N ASP A 138 48.65 43.54 13.55
CA ASP A 138 47.98 44.19 14.70
C ASP A 138 48.05 43.27 15.92
N GLU A 139 48.78 43.74 16.92
CA GLU A 139 49.13 42.98 18.11
C GLU A 139 47.96 42.76 19.06
N ARG A 140 46.91 43.57 18.95
CA ARG A 140 45.76 43.56 19.86
C ARG A 140 44.77 42.44 19.57
N ASP A 141 44.66 41.98 18.32
CA ASP A 141 43.62 41.04 17.90
C ASP A 141 43.99 39.55 18.05
N ARG A 142 44.69 39.18 19.14
CA ARG A 142 45.15 37.80 19.33
C ARG A 142 45.31 37.38 20.78
N LEU A 143 45.00 36.12 21.02
CA LEU A 143 45.17 35.45 22.30
C LEU A 143 45.68 34.03 22.07
N SER A 144 46.70 33.62 22.83
CA SER A 144 47.32 32.29 22.68
C SER A 144 47.98 31.81 23.97
N TRP A 145 47.63 30.59 24.41
CA TRP A 145 48.24 29.94 25.57
C TRP A 145 48.35 28.41 25.47
N HIS A 146 49.13 27.81 26.37
CA HIS A 146 49.39 26.36 26.40
C HIS A 146 48.45 25.62 27.35
N THR A 147 48.01 24.43 26.94
CA THR A 147 47.06 23.55 27.66
C THR A 147 47.66 22.22 28.11
N SER A 148 48.93 21.92 27.76
CA SER A 148 49.64 20.72 28.21
C SER A 148 51.14 20.96 28.40
N ASN A 149 51.80 20.11 29.18
CA ASN A 149 53.25 20.16 29.42
C ASN A 149 53.98 19.09 28.61
N THR A 150 54.22 19.37 27.32
CA THR A 150 55.05 18.50 26.48
C THR A 150 56.22 19.30 25.90
N TYR A 151 57.16 19.74 26.76
CA TYR A 151 58.61 19.73 26.50
C TYR A 151 59.35 20.36 27.70
N LEU A 152 59.75 19.55 28.68
CA LEU A 152 60.75 19.96 29.69
C LEU A 152 61.89 18.94 29.77
N ARG A 153 63.00 19.25 29.09
CA ARG A 153 64.34 18.94 29.60
C ARG A 153 64.79 20.12 30.49
N PRO A 154 65.41 19.88 31.66
CA PRO A 154 65.96 20.95 32.51
C PRO A 154 67.09 21.73 31.81
N PRO A 155 67.33 23.03 32.10
CA PRO A 155 66.77 23.85 33.17
C PRO A 155 65.54 24.69 32.73
N VAL A 156 64.60 24.83 33.65
CA VAL A 156 63.23 25.33 33.45
C VAL A 156 63.18 26.85 33.25
N TYR A 157 62.57 27.30 32.16
CA TYR A 157 61.77 28.53 32.13
C TYR A 157 60.31 28.11 31.92
N ILE A 158 59.45 28.60 32.80
CA ILE A 158 58.01 28.35 32.85
C ILE A 158 57.39 29.10 31.66
N GLN A 159 56.62 28.43 30.78
CA GLN A 159 56.05 29.05 29.56
C GLN A 159 54.59 28.64 29.40
N SER A 160 53.68 29.39 30.03
CA SER A 160 52.27 28.99 30.22
C SER A 160 51.28 29.81 29.38
N GLY A 161 51.76 30.87 28.73
CA GLY A 161 51.08 31.61 27.68
C GLY A 161 52.08 32.42 26.85
N TRP A 162 51.73 32.77 25.60
CA TRP A 162 52.67 33.49 24.73
C TRP A 162 52.21 34.92 24.42
N ARG A 163 50.90 35.19 24.26
CA ARG A 163 50.38 36.46 23.74
C ARG A 163 48.97 36.79 24.26
N CYS A 164 48.80 37.98 24.83
CA CYS A 164 47.50 38.59 25.10
C CYS A 164 47.54 40.03 24.60
N GLY A 165 47.07 40.27 23.37
CA GLY A 165 47.01 41.62 22.79
C GLY A 165 48.35 42.38 22.67
N ASN A 166 49.51 41.69 22.59
CA ASN A 166 50.85 42.32 22.64
C ASN A 166 51.93 41.63 21.76
N ILE A 167 52.80 42.40 21.10
CA ILE A 167 53.99 41.91 20.35
C ILE A 167 55.17 41.48 21.21
N ILE A 168 55.10 41.60 22.53
CA ILE A 168 56.10 41.08 23.47
C ILE A 168 55.56 39.82 24.15
N ARG A 169 56.44 38.84 24.35
CA ARG A 169 56.10 37.62 25.09
C ARG A 169 55.74 37.98 26.53
N LEU A 170 54.55 37.61 26.97
CA LEU A 170 54.10 37.81 28.35
C LEU A 170 54.59 36.63 29.20
N TYR A 171 55.46 36.91 30.17
CA TYR A 171 56.05 35.94 31.09
C TYR A 171 55.95 36.44 32.53
N ASP A 172 54.81 37.01 32.91
CA ASP A 172 54.57 37.49 34.27
C ASP A 172 53.18 37.10 34.79
N ASP A 173 53.01 37.24 36.10
CA ASP A 173 51.78 37.03 36.86
C ASP A 173 50.88 38.28 36.86
N THR A 174 51.12 39.24 35.95
CA THR A 174 50.32 40.48 35.88
C THR A 174 49.12 40.36 34.95
N TRP A 175 48.83 39.14 34.46
CA TRP A 175 47.74 38.82 33.55
C TRP A 175 47.02 37.55 34.00
N ASP A 176 45.72 37.49 33.74
CA ASP A 176 44.85 36.34 33.91
C ASP A 176 44.29 35.87 32.56
N ARG A 177 44.08 34.56 32.47
CA ARG A 177 43.31 33.91 31.40
C ARG A 177 41.92 33.65 31.92
N LEU A 178 40.93 34.00 31.13
CA LEU A 178 39.54 33.73 31.41
C LEU A 178 39.00 32.77 30.34
N VAL A 179 38.32 31.74 30.82
CA VAL A 179 37.38 30.97 30.01
C VAL A 179 36.01 31.30 30.58
N LEU A 180 35.13 31.78 29.71
CA LEU A 180 33.76 32.10 30.09
C LEU A 180 32.81 31.22 29.29
N GLN A 181 31.75 30.78 29.96
CA GLN A 181 30.61 30.15 29.30
C GLN A 181 29.45 31.12 29.28
N TYR A 182 28.60 31.00 28.27
CA TYR A 182 27.40 31.81 28.20
C TYR A 182 26.33 31.28 29.16
N VAL A 183 25.78 32.16 30.01
CA VAL A 183 24.72 31.87 31.00
C VAL A 183 23.54 32.86 30.92
N GLY A 184 23.61 33.82 29.99
CA GLY A 184 22.60 34.85 29.78
C GLY A 184 21.40 34.36 28.99
N ASP A 185 20.44 35.26 28.81
CA ASP A 185 19.28 35.03 27.95
C ASP A 185 19.66 35.28 26.48
N MET A 186 19.51 34.29 25.60
CA MET A 186 19.88 34.39 24.17
C MET A 186 19.16 35.54 23.45
N GLY A 187 18.16 36.18 24.05
CA GLY A 187 17.43 37.28 23.46
C GLY A 187 16.26 36.79 22.62
N ASN A 188 15.64 37.69 21.83
CA ASN A 188 14.48 37.30 21.04
C ASN A 188 14.92 36.67 19.74
N MET A 189 14.28 35.56 19.36
CA MET A 189 14.45 34.99 18.03
C MET A 189 13.99 36.00 16.96
N THR A 190 14.82 36.12 15.93
CA THR A 190 14.66 37.03 14.78
C THR A 190 14.43 36.29 13.47
N GLY A 191 14.79 35.00 13.41
CA GLY A 191 14.63 34.18 12.22
C GLY A 191 14.90 32.71 12.45
N LEU A 192 14.47 31.90 11.49
CA LEU A 192 14.70 30.46 11.38
C LEU A 192 15.40 30.20 10.03
N GLN A 193 16.31 29.24 9.98
CA GLN A 193 16.91 28.73 8.75
C GLN A 193 16.87 27.21 8.73
N ILE A 194 16.52 26.64 7.59
CA ILE A 194 16.66 25.21 7.31
C ILE A 194 17.98 24.97 6.58
N ASP A 195 18.75 24.02 7.08
CA ASP A 195 19.93 23.48 6.41
C ASP A 195 19.72 21.99 6.09
N GLY A 196 20.07 21.57 4.88
CA GLY A 196 19.89 20.19 4.42
C GLY A 196 20.39 19.96 3.00
N SER A 197 20.08 18.80 2.43
CA SER A 197 20.49 18.46 1.06
C SER A 197 19.61 19.12 0.00
N ASP A 198 20.19 19.66 -1.07
CA ASP A 198 19.44 20.24 -2.21
C ASP A 198 18.77 19.17 -3.11
N SER A 199 19.08 17.89 -2.90
CA SER A 199 18.44 16.78 -3.60
C SER A 199 18.44 15.48 -2.79
N VAL A 200 17.49 14.61 -3.08
CA VAL A 200 17.35 13.29 -2.47
C VAL A 200 16.94 12.27 -3.53
N VAL A 201 17.51 11.07 -3.49
CA VAL A 201 17.10 9.98 -4.37
C VAL A 201 15.89 9.27 -3.77
N ALA A 202 14.91 8.92 -4.60
CA ALA A 202 13.75 8.15 -4.20
C ALA A 202 14.15 6.90 -3.39
N ASN A 203 13.32 6.52 -2.42
CA ASN A 203 13.58 5.42 -1.47
C ASN A 203 14.80 5.63 -0.54
N HIS A 204 15.36 6.84 -0.46
CA HIS A 204 16.35 7.20 0.54
C HIS A 204 15.78 8.19 1.55
N LYS A 205 16.49 8.31 2.67
CA LYS A 205 16.22 9.31 3.70
C LYS A 205 17.32 10.36 3.71
N THR A 206 16.95 11.60 4.04
CA THR A 206 17.93 12.67 4.28
C THR A 206 17.52 13.51 5.49
N GLN A 207 18.50 14.10 6.17
CA GLN A 207 18.31 14.85 7.41
C GLN A 207 18.29 16.35 7.11
N PHE A 208 17.30 17.06 7.63
CA PHE A 208 17.26 18.52 7.70
C PHE A 208 17.48 18.98 9.13
N GLN A 209 18.11 20.14 9.28
CA GLN A 209 18.37 20.78 10.56
C GLN A 209 17.79 22.18 10.55
N ALA A 210 17.13 22.57 11.64
CA ALA A 210 16.60 23.91 11.81
C ALA A 210 17.50 24.70 12.77
N ASN A 211 17.86 25.92 12.37
CA ASN A 211 18.75 26.81 13.11
C ASN A 211 18.02 28.13 13.42
N ALA A 212 17.92 28.48 14.71
CA ALA A 212 17.35 29.74 15.18
C ALA A 212 18.39 30.85 15.23
N PHE A 213 17.96 32.08 14.98
CA PHE A 213 18.78 33.30 14.98
C PHE A 213 18.23 34.28 15.99
N TYR A 214 19.10 34.89 16.80
CA TYR A 214 18.69 35.79 17.87
C TYR A 214 19.21 37.22 17.65
N ASP A 215 18.49 38.22 18.18
CA ASP A 215 18.85 39.64 18.10
C ASP A 215 20.19 39.98 18.79
N SER A 216 20.57 39.16 19.75
CA SER A 216 21.87 39.10 20.44
C SER A 216 23.06 38.69 19.55
N GLY A 217 22.79 38.14 18.36
CA GLY A 217 23.77 37.55 17.45
C GLY A 217 24.02 36.05 17.64
N PHE A 218 23.43 35.42 18.67
CA PHE A 218 23.53 33.97 18.86
C PHE A 218 22.77 33.18 17.77
N ARG A 219 23.20 31.93 17.56
CA ARG A 219 22.50 30.94 16.75
C ARG A 219 22.32 29.65 17.54
N SER A 220 21.25 28.91 17.35
CA SER A 220 21.06 27.63 18.06
C SER A 220 20.48 26.59 17.13
N SER A 221 21.03 25.38 17.16
CA SER A 221 20.39 24.26 16.48
C SER A 221 19.22 23.74 17.31
N LEU A 222 18.04 23.79 16.72
CA LEU A 222 16.82 23.31 17.36
C LEU A 222 16.76 21.77 17.26
N GLN A 223 16.76 21.10 18.41
CA GLN A 223 16.70 19.63 18.51
C GLN A 223 15.27 19.10 18.76
N SER A 224 14.33 19.95 19.14
CA SER A 224 12.93 19.57 19.41
C SER A 224 12.00 20.79 19.34
N GLY A 225 10.71 20.55 19.16
CA GLY A 225 9.69 21.60 19.10
C GLY A 225 9.54 22.26 17.73
N VAL A 226 10.33 21.85 16.73
CA VAL A 226 10.15 22.22 15.33
C VAL A 226 9.04 21.38 14.74
N VAL A 227 8.08 22.03 14.07
CA VAL A 227 7.05 21.37 13.29
C VAL A 227 7.53 21.33 11.84
N TRP A 228 7.83 20.13 11.37
CA TRP A 228 8.24 19.88 9.99
C TRP A 228 7.05 19.53 9.12
N SER A 229 7.05 19.99 7.86
CA SER A 229 6.06 19.59 6.86
C SER A 229 6.61 19.66 5.44
N VAL A 230 5.89 19.08 4.49
CA VAL A 230 6.21 19.11 3.05
C VAL A 230 4.97 19.50 2.24
N ASP A 231 5.16 20.08 1.06
CA ASP A 231 4.06 20.47 0.17
C ASP A 231 3.38 19.30 -0.56
N ASN A 232 4.03 18.13 -0.64
CA ASN A 232 3.48 16.95 -1.30
C ASN A 232 3.59 15.68 -0.44
N SER A 233 2.55 15.42 0.34
CA SER A 233 2.48 14.26 1.24
C SER A 233 2.27 12.91 0.53
N GLN A 234 2.00 12.91 -0.78
CA GLN A 234 1.85 11.68 -1.57
C GLN A 234 3.20 11.05 -1.92
N ILE A 235 4.27 11.87 -1.97
CA ILE A 235 5.60 11.41 -2.37
C ILE A 235 6.64 11.57 -1.27
N ALA A 236 6.35 12.30 -0.19
CA ALA A 236 7.31 12.50 0.89
C ALA A 236 6.63 12.70 2.25
N SER A 237 7.36 12.34 3.30
CA SER A 237 7.03 12.67 4.69
C SER A 237 8.29 13.10 5.42
N ILE A 238 8.15 13.98 6.39
CA ILE A 238 9.26 14.42 7.26
C ILE A 238 8.83 14.22 8.71
N ASP A 239 9.67 13.57 9.49
CA ASP A 239 9.37 13.31 10.89
C ASP A 239 9.75 14.50 11.80
N SER A 240 9.43 14.38 13.09
CA SER A 240 9.71 15.42 14.08
C SER A 240 11.20 15.70 14.27
N ASP A 241 12.05 14.74 13.89
CA ASP A 241 13.50 14.88 14.00
C ASP A 241 14.08 15.54 12.75
N GLY A 242 13.28 15.85 11.72
CA GLY A 242 13.71 16.46 10.46
C GLY A 242 14.21 15.44 9.44
N VAL A 243 13.92 14.15 9.60
CA VAL A 243 14.28 13.11 8.63
C VAL A 243 13.22 13.06 7.54
N LEU A 244 13.58 13.53 6.34
CA LEU A 244 12.77 13.41 5.14
C LEU A 244 12.89 12.00 4.56
N SER A 245 11.74 11.33 4.39
CA SER A 245 11.59 10.06 3.69
C SER A 245 10.81 10.29 2.39
N VAL A 246 11.30 9.74 1.28
CA VAL A 246 10.69 9.94 -0.04
C VAL A 246 10.27 8.61 -0.66
N ALA A 247 9.02 8.56 -1.11
CA ALA A 247 8.47 7.47 -1.89
C ALA A 247 9.15 7.34 -3.26
N LYS A 248 8.81 6.26 -3.95
CA LYS A 248 9.25 6.04 -5.32
C LYS A 248 8.65 7.10 -6.25
N ILE A 249 9.43 7.58 -7.22
CA ILE A 249 8.98 8.51 -8.27
C ILE A 249 9.56 8.08 -9.63
N THR A 250 8.90 8.46 -10.73
CA THR A 250 9.31 8.11 -12.11
C THR A 250 9.99 9.24 -12.87
N SER A 251 9.86 10.47 -12.40
CA SER A 251 10.48 11.66 -13.00
C SER A 251 10.95 12.61 -11.90
N PRO A 252 12.03 13.38 -12.09
CA PRO A 252 12.47 14.36 -11.12
C PRO A 252 11.33 15.30 -10.70
N THR A 253 11.13 15.45 -9.39
CA THR A 253 10.00 16.21 -8.82
C THR A 253 10.54 17.17 -7.77
N GLU A 254 10.13 18.44 -7.87
CA GLU A 254 10.46 19.47 -6.88
C GLU A 254 9.58 19.27 -5.64
N LEU A 255 10.19 19.35 -4.47
CA LEU A 255 9.54 19.23 -3.17
C LEU A 255 10.00 20.38 -2.28
N THR A 256 9.07 21.02 -1.58
CA THR A 256 9.41 22.06 -0.60
C THR A 256 9.28 21.51 0.81
N VAL A 257 10.36 21.62 1.58
CA VAL A 257 10.40 21.28 3.01
C VAL A 257 10.21 22.55 3.82
N TYR A 258 9.32 22.50 4.80
CA TYR A 258 8.99 23.62 5.70
C TYR A 258 9.36 23.27 7.13
N ALA A 259 9.83 24.27 7.86
CA ALA A 259 10.05 24.21 9.30
C ALA A 259 9.33 25.38 9.95
N GLU A 260 8.61 25.09 11.03
CA GLU A 260 7.95 26.09 11.87
C GLU A 260 8.41 25.92 13.32
N TYR A 261 8.74 27.03 13.98
CA TYR A 261 9.09 27.04 15.39
C TYR A 261 8.43 28.24 16.08
N THR A 262 7.81 28.00 17.24
CA THR A 262 7.14 29.06 18.02
C THR A 262 7.86 29.27 19.35
N GLU A 263 8.40 30.47 19.54
CA GLU A 263 9.05 30.93 20.77
C GLU A 263 8.28 32.15 21.31
N ASP A 264 7.94 32.15 22.60
CA ASP A 264 7.22 33.24 23.27
C ASP A 264 5.94 33.74 22.56
N GLY A 265 5.25 32.83 21.86
CA GLY A 265 4.01 33.11 21.12
C GLY A 265 4.21 33.77 19.75
N THR A 266 5.46 33.92 19.30
CA THR A 266 5.81 34.33 17.93
C THR A 266 6.26 33.13 17.12
N THR A 267 5.62 32.91 15.98
CA THR A 267 5.93 31.79 15.08
C THR A 267 6.88 32.24 13.98
N HIS A 268 8.00 31.54 13.85
CA HIS A 268 8.99 31.71 12.79
C HIS A 268 8.94 30.53 11.84
N THR A 269 9.00 30.80 10.54
CA THR A 269 8.95 29.78 9.49
C THR A 269 10.10 29.96 8.53
N ASP A 270 10.61 28.85 8.00
CA ASP A 270 11.50 28.84 6.85
C ASP A 270 11.14 27.68 5.91
N SER A 271 11.61 27.75 4.67
CA SER A 271 11.36 26.72 3.66
C SER A 271 12.51 26.57 2.68
N THR A 272 12.79 25.35 2.24
CA THR A 272 13.78 25.07 1.19
C THR A 272 13.23 24.11 0.14
N SER A 273 13.54 24.38 -1.13
CA SER A 273 13.14 23.54 -2.26
C SER A 273 14.26 22.55 -2.59
N ILE A 274 13.89 21.29 -2.76
CA ILE A 274 14.82 20.21 -3.07
C ILE A 274 14.37 19.45 -4.31
N MET A 275 15.34 18.82 -4.97
CA MET A 275 15.04 17.92 -6.08
C MET A 275 14.97 16.47 -5.63
N VAL A 276 13.77 15.88 -5.70
CA VAL A 276 13.64 14.43 -5.58
C VAL A 276 13.98 13.80 -6.93
N LYS A 277 15.00 12.94 -6.95
CA LYS A 277 15.45 12.24 -8.16
C LYS A 277 14.92 10.81 -8.16
N PRO A 278 14.45 10.27 -9.28
CA PRO A 278 14.09 8.86 -9.37
C PRO A 278 15.30 8.00 -9.02
N LYS A 279 15.04 6.86 -8.39
CA LYS A 279 16.07 5.84 -8.21
C LYS A 279 16.37 5.26 -9.59
N LEU A 280 17.64 5.26 -9.98
CA LEU A 280 18.07 4.63 -11.21
C LEU A 280 18.54 3.20 -10.94
N GLU A 281 18.23 2.29 -11.85
CA GLU A 281 18.75 0.93 -11.88
C GLU A 281 19.58 0.72 -13.14
N LYS A 282 20.73 0.07 -13.00
CA LYS A 282 21.55 -0.33 -14.14
C LYS A 282 20.94 -1.53 -14.84
N ARG A 283 20.90 -1.46 -16.16
CA ARG A 283 20.38 -2.49 -17.05
C ARG A 283 21.41 -2.81 -18.12
N LEU A 284 21.48 -4.09 -18.46
CA LEU A 284 22.38 -4.63 -19.48
C LEU A 284 21.59 -4.78 -20.78
N TYR A 285 22.08 -4.17 -21.85
CA TYR A 285 21.54 -4.26 -23.20
C TYR A 285 22.48 -5.06 -24.08
N TRP A 286 21.95 -5.93 -24.94
CA TRP A 286 22.77 -6.61 -25.93
C TRP A 286 22.02 -6.93 -27.22
N ALA A 287 22.75 -6.90 -28.33
CA ALA A 287 22.22 -7.09 -29.67
C ALA A 287 23.15 -7.95 -30.54
N GLY A 288 22.59 -8.45 -31.65
CA GLY A 288 23.31 -9.28 -32.61
C GLY A 288 22.72 -9.22 -34.03
N ASN A 289 23.44 -9.73 -35.01
CA ASN A 289 23.00 -9.71 -36.41
C ASN A 289 21.87 -10.73 -36.66
N ALA A 290 20.73 -10.26 -37.20
CA ALA A 290 19.46 -11.01 -37.27
C ALA A 290 18.97 -11.51 -35.90
N SER A 291 19.28 -10.75 -34.84
CA SER A 291 18.83 -10.95 -33.47
C SER A 291 17.97 -9.76 -33.04
N SER A 292 17.24 -9.94 -31.96
CA SER A 292 16.55 -8.90 -31.23
C SER A 292 17.51 -8.12 -30.33
N LEU A 293 17.13 -6.89 -29.97
CA LEU A 293 17.66 -6.19 -28.81
C LEU A 293 17.07 -6.83 -27.56
N PHE A 294 17.92 -7.23 -26.64
CA PHE A 294 17.50 -7.71 -25.34
C PHE A 294 17.99 -6.79 -24.24
N ARG A 295 17.26 -6.84 -23.12
CA ARG A 295 17.60 -6.16 -21.88
C ARG A 295 17.49 -7.13 -20.70
N SER A 296 18.31 -6.94 -19.67
CA SER A 296 18.15 -7.61 -18.37
C SER A 296 18.70 -6.75 -17.23
N LYS A 297 18.50 -7.19 -15.97
CA LYS A 297 19.37 -6.75 -14.87
C LYS A 297 20.82 -7.18 -15.13
N LEU A 298 21.77 -6.53 -14.44
CA LEU A 298 23.20 -6.87 -14.54
C LEU A 298 23.54 -8.30 -14.12
N ASP A 299 22.67 -8.98 -13.36
CA ASP A 299 22.81 -10.39 -12.97
C ASP A 299 22.15 -11.38 -13.97
N GLY A 300 21.56 -10.87 -15.04
CA GLY A 300 20.84 -11.66 -16.04
C GLY A 300 19.37 -11.98 -15.72
N SER A 301 18.87 -11.57 -14.56
CA SER A 301 17.44 -11.70 -14.23
C SER A 301 16.59 -10.69 -15.02
N GLN A 302 15.28 -10.94 -15.11
CA GLN A 302 14.32 -10.09 -15.86
C GLN A 302 14.75 -9.84 -17.32
N ARG A 303 15.11 -10.92 -18.02
CA ARG A 303 15.42 -10.85 -19.45
C ARG A 303 14.17 -10.53 -20.26
N GLU A 304 14.28 -9.52 -21.12
CA GLU A 304 13.22 -9.05 -22.00
C GLU A 304 13.75 -8.88 -23.42
N GLU A 305 12.88 -9.11 -24.40
CA GLU A 305 13.12 -8.82 -25.81
C GLU A 305 12.41 -7.51 -26.17
N LEU A 306 13.16 -6.49 -26.59
CA LEU A 306 12.62 -5.13 -26.79
C LEU A 306 12.17 -4.89 -28.23
N LEU A 307 13.04 -5.16 -29.21
CA LEU A 307 12.75 -4.95 -30.63
C LEU A 307 13.62 -5.84 -31.51
N ASN A 308 13.23 -6.02 -32.77
CA ASN A 308 13.91 -6.88 -33.74
C ASN A 308 14.75 -6.07 -34.74
N PHE A 309 15.98 -6.51 -34.99
CA PHE A 309 16.85 -5.92 -36.01
C PHE A 309 16.93 -6.80 -37.25
N ASP A 310 16.98 -6.17 -38.42
CA ASP A 310 17.36 -6.87 -39.65
C ASP A 310 18.89 -7.02 -39.70
N PHE A 311 19.63 -5.90 -39.64
CA PHE A 311 21.10 -5.83 -39.71
C PHE A 311 21.61 -4.72 -38.80
N PHE A 312 22.62 -5.02 -38.00
CA PHE A 312 23.06 -4.17 -36.89
C PHE A 312 24.54 -3.78 -37.04
N ALA A 313 24.84 -2.48 -36.93
CA ALA A 313 26.19 -1.93 -37.03
C ALA A 313 26.71 -1.28 -35.73
N GLY A 314 25.83 -0.76 -34.88
CA GLY A 314 26.21 -0.09 -33.63
C GLY A 314 24.98 0.31 -32.81
N LEU A 315 25.16 0.36 -31.48
CA LEU A 315 24.16 0.70 -30.47
C LEU A 315 24.72 1.85 -29.63
N ALA A 316 23.86 2.79 -29.25
CA ALA A 316 24.13 3.75 -28.18
C ALA A 316 22.85 3.93 -27.38
N ILE A 317 22.98 4.10 -26.07
CA ILE A 317 21.86 4.38 -25.17
C ILE A 317 21.98 5.82 -24.67
N ASP A 318 20.84 6.51 -24.58
CA ASP A 318 20.71 7.83 -23.97
C ASP A 318 19.90 7.63 -22.69
N SER A 319 20.61 7.48 -21.57
CA SER A 319 20.03 7.20 -20.26
C SER A 319 19.21 8.39 -19.76
N ILE A 320 19.67 9.62 -20.04
CA ILE A 320 19.00 10.86 -19.62
C ILE A 320 17.63 11.04 -20.27
N ASN A 321 17.52 10.81 -21.59
CA ASN A 321 16.28 11.04 -22.33
C ASN A 321 15.46 9.76 -22.56
N GLY A 322 15.95 8.61 -22.08
CA GLY A 322 15.28 7.33 -22.19
C GLY A 322 15.14 6.84 -23.63
N LYS A 323 16.24 6.89 -24.40
CA LYS A 323 16.24 6.52 -25.83
C LYS A 323 17.31 5.50 -26.18
N ILE A 324 17.00 4.67 -27.17
CA ILE A 324 17.90 3.71 -27.80
C ILE A 324 18.19 4.21 -29.21
N TYR A 325 19.47 4.29 -29.60
CA TYR A 325 19.90 4.64 -30.96
C TYR A 325 20.63 3.46 -31.60
N TRP A 326 20.33 3.18 -32.86
CA TRP A 326 21.08 2.16 -33.60
C TRP A 326 21.22 2.49 -35.08
N ILE A 327 22.26 1.91 -35.67
CA ILE A 327 22.51 2.01 -37.10
C ILE A 327 22.18 0.68 -37.78
N ASP A 328 21.30 0.74 -38.79
CA ASP A 328 21.00 -0.38 -39.68
C ASP A 328 21.94 -0.35 -40.90
N ASP A 329 22.86 -1.32 -41.00
CA ASP A 329 23.90 -1.37 -42.04
C ASP A 329 23.32 -1.56 -43.46
N ARG A 330 22.18 -2.26 -43.61
CA ARG A 330 21.57 -2.45 -44.95
C ARG A 330 20.81 -1.23 -45.42
N LYS A 331 20.16 -0.55 -44.48
CA LYS A 331 19.41 0.69 -44.77
C LYS A 331 20.32 1.92 -44.82
N ASP A 332 21.54 1.81 -44.29
CA ASP A 332 22.50 2.91 -44.15
C ASP A 332 21.85 4.11 -43.44
N ALA A 333 21.14 3.83 -42.35
CA ALA A 333 20.28 4.79 -41.66
C ALA A 333 20.32 4.64 -40.13
N MET A 334 20.16 5.77 -39.45
CA MET A 334 20.03 5.88 -38.00
C MET A 334 18.57 5.78 -37.59
N PHE A 335 18.30 4.98 -36.57
CA PHE A 335 16.98 4.82 -35.96
C PHE A 335 17.03 5.10 -34.47
N ARG A 336 15.87 5.36 -33.88
CA ARG A 336 15.68 5.54 -32.45
C ARG A 336 14.40 4.87 -31.95
N ALA A 337 14.39 4.44 -30.69
CA ALA A 337 13.21 3.97 -29.97
C ALA A 337 13.24 4.45 -28.52
N ASN A 338 12.14 4.26 -27.79
CA ASN A 338 12.12 4.33 -26.32
C ASN A 338 12.92 3.17 -25.71
N LEU A 339 13.36 3.29 -24.46
CA LEU A 339 14.09 2.21 -23.74
C LEU A 339 13.32 0.89 -23.64
N ASP A 340 11.98 0.93 -23.72
CA ASP A 340 11.09 -0.23 -23.76
C ASP A 340 10.92 -0.84 -25.17
N GLY A 341 11.60 -0.29 -26.17
CA GLY A 341 11.54 -0.71 -27.57
C GLY A 341 10.35 -0.17 -28.36
N THR A 342 9.48 0.64 -27.75
CA THR A 342 8.34 1.27 -28.43
C THR A 342 8.76 2.52 -29.22
N GLN A 343 7.84 3.06 -30.03
CA GLN A 343 8.03 4.30 -30.81
C GLN A 343 9.29 4.28 -31.68
N ILE A 344 9.45 3.23 -32.48
CA ILE A 344 10.55 3.13 -33.45
C ILE A 344 10.41 4.25 -34.51
N GLU A 345 11.45 5.07 -34.61
CA GLU A 345 11.55 6.21 -35.50
C GLU A 345 12.77 6.08 -36.41
N TYR A 346 12.57 6.35 -37.70
CA TYR A 346 13.67 6.63 -38.62
C TYR A 346 14.13 8.08 -38.40
N LEU A 347 15.43 8.31 -38.19
CA LEU A 347 15.98 9.65 -38.00
C LEU A 347 16.53 10.23 -39.30
N PHE A 348 17.57 9.60 -39.85
CA PHE A 348 18.25 10.09 -41.06
C PHE A 348 19.14 9.03 -41.71
N ASP A 349 19.43 9.21 -43.00
CA ASP A 349 20.43 8.41 -43.72
C ASP A 349 21.85 8.76 -43.22
N VAL A 350 22.64 7.75 -42.89
CA VAL A 350 24.06 7.89 -42.51
C VAL A 350 24.91 8.22 -43.75
N GLN A 351 24.56 7.66 -44.91
CA GLN A 351 25.20 7.91 -46.22
C GLN A 351 26.71 7.65 -46.22
N GLN A 352 27.17 6.67 -45.45
CA GLN A 352 28.59 6.32 -45.34
C GLN A 352 28.74 4.80 -45.32
N SER A 353 29.61 4.27 -46.19
CA SER A 353 29.79 2.82 -46.31
C SER A 353 30.24 2.20 -44.98
N SER A 354 29.47 1.23 -44.47
CA SER A 354 29.80 0.38 -43.31
C SER A 354 30.12 1.15 -42.03
N PRO A 355 29.11 1.73 -41.36
CA PRO A 355 29.22 2.21 -39.99
C PRO A 355 29.60 1.04 -39.06
N ASN A 356 30.45 1.29 -38.05
CA ASN A 356 30.98 0.22 -37.16
C ASN A 356 30.89 0.55 -35.67
N GLY A 357 30.53 1.77 -35.29
CA GLY A 357 30.43 2.20 -33.89
C GLY A 357 29.74 3.56 -33.80
N VAL A 358 29.00 3.77 -32.72
CA VAL A 358 28.28 5.01 -32.41
C VAL A 358 28.41 5.27 -30.92
N ASP A 359 28.48 6.53 -30.54
CA ASP A 359 28.44 6.99 -29.17
C ASP A 359 27.72 8.35 -29.08
N ILE A 360 27.24 8.71 -27.90
CA ILE A 360 26.39 9.89 -27.67
C ILE A 360 26.96 10.78 -26.57
N ASP A 361 26.98 12.07 -26.83
CA ASP A 361 27.10 13.11 -25.81
C ASP A 361 25.68 13.40 -25.31
N GLU A 362 25.25 12.66 -24.28
CA GLU A 362 23.88 12.73 -23.75
C GLU A 362 23.53 14.14 -23.24
N GLU A 363 24.50 14.84 -22.62
CA GLU A 363 24.30 16.17 -22.04
C GLU A 363 24.09 17.25 -23.11
N ASN A 364 24.82 17.18 -24.23
CA ASN A 364 24.76 18.20 -25.28
C ASN A 364 23.93 17.76 -26.51
N GLY A 365 23.38 16.55 -26.48
CA GLY A 365 22.52 16.00 -27.53
C GLY A 365 23.21 15.82 -28.88
N LYS A 366 24.43 15.27 -28.89
CA LYS A 366 25.24 15.05 -30.10
C LYS A 366 25.53 13.56 -30.31
N LEU A 367 25.35 13.09 -31.55
CA LEU A 367 25.73 11.74 -31.98
C LEU A 367 27.10 11.77 -32.65
N TYR A 368 27.94 10.79 -32.33
CA TYR A 368 29.23 10.54 -32.97
C TYR A 368 29.23 9.12 -33.52
N TRP A 369 29.66 8.93 -34.76
CA TRP A 369 29.77 7.58 -35.32
C TRP A 369 31.00 7.42 -36.20
N ALA A 370 31.51 6.20 -36.19
CA ALA A 370 32.64 5.76 -36.98
C ALA A 370 32.18 4.93 -38.18
N SER A 371 32.74 5.22 -39.35
CA SER A 371 32.52 4.47 -40.59
C SER A 371 33.84 4.06 -41.22
N SER A 372 33.78 3.33 -42.34
CA SER A 372 34.98 2.91 -43.09
C SER A 372 35.86 4.05 -43.64
N ARG A 373 35.47 5.32 -43.49
CA ARG A 373 36.23 6.46 -44.01
C ARG A 373 36.32 7.63 -43.03
N ASN A 374 35.30 7.78 -42.18
CA ASN A 374 35.08 9.01 -41.44
C ASN A 374 34.72 8.73 -39.97
N ILE A 375 35.06 9.67 -39.10
CA ILE A 375 34.36 9.87 -37.83
C ILE A 375 33.52 11.11 -38.00
N THR A 376 32.22 10.99 -37.74
CA THR A 376 31.24 12.03 -38.04
C THR A 376 30.48 12.39 -36.78
N ARG A 377 30.13 13.68 -36.64
CA ARG A 377 29.27 14.21 -35.59
C ARG A 377 28.01 14.84 -36.18
N ALA A 378 26.88 14.73 -35.50
CA ALA A 378 25.68 15.50 -35.80
C ALA A 378 24.88 15.80 -34.53
N ASN A 379 23.87 16.67 -34.61
CA ASN A 379 22.79 16.70 -33.62
C ASN A 379 22.04 15.36 -33.61
N ILE A 380 21.35 15.04 -32.51
CA ILE A 380 20.49 13.85 -32.41
C ILE A 380 19.49 13.74 -33.57
N ASP A 381 18.99 14.86 -34.09
CA ASP A 381 18.06 14.90 -35.23
C ASP A 381 18.75 14.78 -36.61
N GLY A 382 20.08 14.61 -36.64
CA GLY A 382 20.89 14.51 -37.86
C GLY A 382 21.30 15.84 -38.48
N SER A 383 20.84 16.97 -37.95
CA SER A 383 21.23 18.29 -38.42
C SER A 383 22.68 18.63 -38.01
N GLN A 384 23.26 19.66 -38.65
CA GLN A 384 24.65 20.10 -38.41
C GLN A 384 25.70 18.98 -38.51
N ARG A 385 25.52 18.07 -39.47
CA ARG A 385 26.47 16.98 -39.72
C ARG A 385 27.84 17.50 -40.14
N GLU A 386 28.89 16.95 -39.53
CA GLU A 386 30.28 17.32 -39.74
C GLU A 386 31.20 16.09 -39.70
N ASN A 387 32.10 15.95 -40.67
CA ASN A 387 33.17 14.94 -40.62
C ASN A 387 34.34 15.50 -39.80
N LEU A 388 34.64 14.86 -38.67
CA LEU A 388 35.70 15.28 -37.75
C LEU A 388 37.06 14.71 -38.15
N ILE A 389 37.08 13.43 -38.52
CA ILE A 389 38.27 12.71 -38.99
C ILE A 389 37.93 12.09 -40.34
N GLU A 390 38.82 12.23 -41.32
CA GLU A 390 38.69 11.63 -42.64
C GLU A 390 40.00 10.97 -43.05
N ASP A 391 39.94 9.75 -43.60
CA ASP A 391 41.09 9.17 -44.27
C ASP A 391 40.72 8.47 -45.59
N SER A 392 41.34 8.99 -46.65
CA SER A 392 41.12 8.59 -48.04
C SER A 392 41.46 7.13 -48.35
N ARG A 393 42.24 6.45 -47.48
CA ARG A 393 42.57 5.03 -47.62
C ARG A 393 41.38 4.10 -47.35
N GLY A 394 40.32 4.63 -46.75
CA GLY A 394 39.22 3.82 -46.22
C GLY A 394 39.63 3.09 -44.95
N PRO A 395 40.05 3.82 -43.89
CA PRO A 395 40.38 3.22 -42.61
C PRO A 395 39.18 2.47 -42.06
N TRP A 396 39.38 1.24 -41.62
CA TRP A 396 38.30 0.54 -40.92
C TRP A 396 38.20 1.07 -39.49
N PHE A 397 37.62 2.27 -39.31
CA PHE A 397 37.30 2.81 -37.99
C PHE A 397 36.21 1.93 -37.36
N LYS A 398 36.39 1.57 -36.09
CA LYS A 398 35.48 0.69 -35.34
C LYS A 398 34.85 1.43 -34.17
N SER A 399 34.82 0.84 -32.97
CA SER A 399 34.32 1.48 -31.76
C SER A 399 34.92 2.89 -31.57
N ILE A 400 34.06 3.78 -31.08
CA ILE A 400 34.34 5.16 -30.71
C ILE A 400 33.74 5.38 -29.31
N ARG A 401 34.50 6.04 -28.42
CA ARG A 401 34.02 6.44 -27.09
C ARG A 401 34.38 7.88 -26.76
N LEU A 402 33.50 8.56 -26.04
CA LEU A 402 33.63 9.96 -25.68
C LEU A 402 34.06 10.14 -24.22
N ASP A 403 34.97 11.09 -24.01
CA ASP A 403 35.29 11.66 -22.70
C ASP A 403 34.81 13.11 -22.74
N VAL A 404 33.48 13.27 -22.57
CA VAL A 404 32.78 14.56 -22.67
C VAL A 404 33.34 15.58 -21.68
N PRO A 405 33.57 15.26 -20.38
CA PRO A 405 34.07 16.23 -19.42
C PRO A 405 35.44 16.83 -19.78
N ASN A 406 36.33 16.05 -20.42
CA ASN A 406 37.63 16.54 -20.88
C ASN A 406 37.65 16.92 -22.38
N GLY A 407 36.51 16.83 -23.06
CA GLY A 407 36.36 17.20 -24.46
C GLY A 407 37.18 16.34 -25.42
N LYS A 408 37.29 15.03 -25.18
CA LYS A 408 38.05 14.08 -26.01
C LYS A 408 37.15 12.99 -26.63
N MET A 409 37.61 12.44 -27.76
CA MET A 409 37.08 11.20 -28.34
C MET A 409 38.21 10.21 -28.61
N TYR A 410 37.92 8.93 -28.43
CA TYR A 410 38.85 7.81 -28.66
C TYR A 410 38.23 6.86 -29.69
N TRP A 411 39.04 6.32 -30.59
CA TRP A 411 38.56 5.35 -31.57
C TRP A 411 39.62 4.32 -31.94
N ILE A 412 39.17 3.20 -32.51
CA ILE A 412 40.05 2.21 -33.13
C ILE A 412 40.21 2.51 -34.61
N ASN A 413 41.45 2.66 -35.06
CA ASN A 413 41.80 2.67 -36.48
C ASN A 413 42.30 1.28 -36.89
N GLY A 414 41.41 0.49 -37.48
CA GLY A 414 41.68 -0.90 -37.87
C GLY A 414 42.72 -1.05 -38.97
N THR A 415 42.93 -0.02 -39.79
CA THR A 415 43.92 -0.03 -40.88
C THR A 415 45.33 0.15 -40.35
N ASP A 416 45.53 1.13 -39.48
CA ASP A 416 46.84 1.41 -38.88
C ASP A 416 47.13 0.59 -37.62
N ARG A 417 46.12 -0.14 -37.11
CA ARG A 417 46.22 -1.01 -35.93
C ARG A 417 46.54 -0.19 -34.68
N THR A 418 45.82 0.91 -34.53
CA THR A 418 46.03 1.93 -33.49
C THR A 418 44.74 2.18 -32.71
N ILE A 419 44.90 2.60 -31.46
CA ILE A 419 43.85 3.35 -30.74
C ILE A 419 44.30 4.79 -30.74
N GLU A 420 43.43 5.68 -31.20
CA GLU A 420 43.72 7.09 -31.42
C GLU A 420 42.78 7.96 -30.60
N ARG A 421 43.21 9.20 -30.35
CA ARG A 421 42.46 10.21 -29.60
C ARG A 421 42.52 11.56 -30.32
N ALA A 422 41.45 12.34 -30.22
CA ALA A 422 41.39 13.74 -30.61
C ALA A 422 40.50 14.52 -29.65
N ASN A 423 40.44 15.85 -29.80
CA ASN A 423 39.38 16.66 -29.22
C ASN A 423 38.03 16.30 -29.88
N LEU A 424 36.90 16.58 -29.20
CA LEU A 424 35.54 16.36 -29.74
C LEU A 424 35.24 17.13 -31.05
N ASP A 425 36.05 18.14 -31.38
CA ASP A 425 35.99 18.88 -32.65
C ASP A 425 36.92 18.31 -33.74
N GLY A 426 37.57 17.17 -33.50
CA GLY A 426 38.51 16.52 -34.42
C GLY A 426 39.95 17.06 -34.37
N SER A 427 40.20 18.15 -33.64
CA SER A 427 41.56 18.72 -33.53
C SER A 427 42.47 17.91 -32.60
N ALA A 428 43.79 18.12 -32.70
CA ALA A 428 44.80 17.49 -31.84
C ALA A 428 44.79 15.95 -31.85
N GLN A 429 44.63 15.35 -33.03
CA GLN A 429 44.70 13.90 -33.22
C GLN A 429 46.08 13.33 -32.84
N GLU A 430 46.09 12.24 -32.08
CA GLU A 430 47.28 11.50 -31.68
C GLU A 430 47.04 9.99 -31.55
N VAL A 431 48.13 9.22 -31.61
CA VAL A 431 48.11 7.75 -31.41
C VAL A 431 48.38 7.45 -29.94
N VAL A 432 47.42 6.82 -29.26
CA VAL A 432 47.51 6.42 -27.84
C VAL A 432 48.13 5.04 -27.72
N ILE A 433 47.64 4.06 -28.49
CA ILE A 433 48.18 2.70 -28.53
C ILE A 433 48.62 2.39 -29.96
N SER A 434 49.82 1.85 -30.12
CA SER A 434 50.36 1.39 -31.41
C SER A 434 50.52 -0.13 -31.47
N GLN A 435 50.63 -0.67 -32.69
CA GLN A 435 50.86 -2.10 -32.96
C GLN A 435 49.78 -3.04 -32.35
N ASN A 436 48.53 -2.60 -32.37
CA ASN A 436 47.39 -3.31 -31.77
C ASN A 436 46.57 -4.03 -32.85
N TYR A 437 46.85 -5.31 -33.04
CA TYR A 437 46.30 -6.10 -34.16
C TYR A 437 44.87 -6.57 -33.88
N TRP A 438 43.94 -6.34 -34.82
CA TRP A 438 42.54 -6.79 -34.73
C TRP A 438 41.84 -6.43 -33.42
N THR A 439 42.04 -5.20 -32.99
CA THR A 439 41.20 -4.57 -31.97
C THR A 439 39.80 -4.34 -32.53
N VAL A 440 38.77 -4.55 -31.70
CA VAL A 440 37.36 -4.46 -32.15
C VAL A 440 36.54 -3.50 -31.29
N ALA A 441 36.70 -3.53 -29.96
CA ALA A 441 36.00 -2.64 -29.04
C ALA A 441 36.94 -1.95 -28.06
N LEU A 442 36.54 -0.78 -27.58
CA LEU A 442 37.24 0.03 -26.58
C LEU A 442 36.23 0.61 -25.59
N GLU A 443 36.64 0.78 -24.34
CA GLU A 443 35.81 1.40 -23.28
C GLU A 443 36.66 2.27 -22.36
N LEU A 444 36.06 3.30 -21.74
CA LEU A 444 36.78 4.28 -20.93
C LEU A 444 36.37 4.22 -19.46
N ASP A 445 37.33 4.03 -18.57
CA ASP A 445 37.17 4.30 -17.14
C ASP A 445 37.71 5.69 -16.84
N LEU A 446 36.83 6.69 -16.92
CA LEU A 446 37.17 8.10 -16.67
C LEU A 446 37.47 8.38 -15.19
N THR A 447 37.00 7.53 -14.26
CA THR A 447 37.23 7.71 -12.82
C THR A 447 38.68 7.36 -12.48
N ASN A 448 39.19 6.27 -13.04
CA ASN A 448 40.55 5.79 -12.80
C ASN A 448 41.55 6.22 -13.88
N ASN A 449 41.11 6.96 -14.90
CA ASN A 449 41.92 7.35 -16.07
C ASN A 449 42.52 6.14 -16.81
N GLU A 450 41.71 5.11 -17.04
CA GLU A 450 42.10 3.90 -17.77
C GLU A 450 41.25 3.74 -19.06
N LEU A 451 41.83 3.12 -20.10
CA LEU A 451 41.08 2.61 -21.25
C LEU A 451 41.22 1.09 -21.32
N TYR A 452 40.14 0.43 -21.69
CA TYR A 452 40.03 -1.01 -21.89
C TYR A 452 39.81 -1.31 -23.37
N TRP A 453 40.30 -2.45 -23.86
CA TRP A 453 40.02 -2.89 -25.24
C TRP A 453 40.08 -4.40 -25.41
N SER A 454 39.30 -4.90 -26.36
CA SER A 454 39.34 -6.30 -26.79
C SER A 454 40.22 -6.47 -28.03
N ASN A 455 41.00 -7.56 -28.03
CA ASN A 455 41.87 -7.95 -29.13
C ASN A 455 41.52 -9.37 -29.58
N THR A 456 40.87 -9.49 -30.74
CA THR A 456 40.39 -10.78 -31.25
C THR A 456 41.44 -11.58 -32.00
N ALA A 457 42.63 -11.03 -32.25
CA ALA A 457 43.75 -11.82 -32.80
C ALA A 457 44.46 -12.63 -31.73
N THR A 458 44.50 -12.10 -30.51
CA THR A 458 45.22 -12.68 -29.38
C THR A 458 44.31 -13.26 -28.31
N ASP A 459 43.00 -13.14 -28.48
CA ASP A 459 41.96 -13.51 -27.52
C ASP A 459 42.25 -12.95 -26.12
N LYS A 460 42.37 -11.61 -26.07
CA LYS A 460 42.66 -10.87 -24.84
C LYS A 460 41.78 -9.65 -24.68
N ILE A 461 41.41 -9.38 -23.44
CA ILE A 461 40.95 -8.05 -23.01
C ILE A 461 42.11 -7.41 -22.22
N ARG A 462 42.41 -6.15 -22.55
CA ARG A 462 43.58 -5.43 -22.04
C ARG A 462 43.15 -4.07 -21.51
N ARG A 463 44.01 -3.48 -20.67
CA ARG A 463 43.84 -2.11 -20.17
C ARG A 463 45.15 -1.33 -20.21
N ALA A 464 45.06 -0.02 -20.18
CA ALA A 464 46.18 0.93 -20.11
C ALA A 464 45.68 2.24 -19.49
N GLY A 465 46.59 3.15 -19.13
CA GLY A 465 46.19 4.54 -18.85
C GLY A 465 45.59 5.19 -20.10
N LEU A 466 44.78 6.25 -19.93
CA LEU A 466 44.21 7.05 -21.04
C LEU A 466 45.28 7.66 -21.98
N ASP A 467 46.54 7.73 -21.53
CA ASP A 467 47.71 8.16 -22.30
C ASP A 467 48.47 7.00 -22.99
N GLY A 468 47.99 5.77 -22.85
CA GLY A 468 48.57 4.55 -23.39
C GLY A 468 49.67 3.91 -22.54
N SER A 469 49.94 4.44 -21.34
CA SER A 469 50.93 3.89 -20.42
C SER A 469 50.46 2.59 -19.74
N TYR A 470 51.42 1.82 -19.20
CA TYR A 470 51.15 0.65 -18.34
C TYR A 470 50.18 -0.42 -18.90
N ILE A 471 50.35 -0.80 -20.16
CA ILE A 471 49.52 -1.84 -20.79
C ILE A 471 49.56 -3.16 -20.02
N GLN A 472 48.39 -3.65 -19.60
CA GLN A 472 48.18 -4.92 -18.90
C GLN A 472 47.19 -5.82 -19.64
N THR A 473 47.32 -7.14 -19.45
CA THR A 473 46.30 -8.11 -19.89
C THR A 473 45.39 -8.39 -18.72
N VAL A 474 44.09 -8.16 -18.89
CA VAL A 474 43.06 -8.34 -17.86
C VAL A 474 42.49 -9.75 -17.97
N ILE A 475 42.04 -10.13 -19.17
CA ILE A 475 41.49 -11.47 -19.45
C ILE A 475 42.30 -12.11 -20.57
N SER A 476 42.65 -13.38 -20.40
CA SER A 476 43.49 -14.15 -21.35
C SER A 476 43.06 -15.60 -21.57
N ASN A 477 41.98 -16.03 -20.91
CA ASN A 477 41.41 -17.37 -21.03
C ASN A 477 39.89 -17.25 -21.20
N GLY A 478 39.25 -18.24 -21.84
CA GLY A 478 37.80 -18.25 -22.01
C GLY A 478 37.28 -17.20 -22.99
N LEU A 479 38.13 -16.74 -23.91
CA LEU A 479 37.81 -15.82 -25.00
C LEU A 479 38.02 -16.53 -26.34
N ASP A 480 37.09 -16.36 -27.27
CA ASP A 480 37.23 -16.71 -28.67
C ASP A 480 36.48 -15.64 -29.47
N ARG A 481 37.16 -14.50 -29.71
CA ARG A 481 36.59 -13.31 -30.37
C ARG A 481 35.57 -12.52 -29.53
N ALA A 482 36.01 -12.02 -28.37
CA ALA A 482 35.32 -10.95 -27.63
C ALA A 482 35.09 -9.73 -28.51
N TYR A 483 33.84 -9.51 -28.93
CA TYR A 483 33.49 -8.59 -30.00
C TYR A 483 33.21 -7.18 -29.49
N ASP A 484 32.58 -7.09 -28.32
CA ASP A 484 32.27 -5.82 -27.66
C ASP A 484 32.43 -5.94 -26.14
N ILE A 485 32.74 -4.82 -25.48
CA ILE A 485 33.01 -4.75 -24.04
C ILE A 485 32.30 -3.54 -23.43
N GLU A 486 31.93 -3.64 -22.17
CA GLU A 486 31.24 -2.57 -21.44
C GLU A 486 31.67 -2.57 -19.96
N LEU A 487 31.70 -1.39 -19.32
CA LEU A 487 32.23 -1.24 -17.95
C LEU A 487 31.15 -0.74 -16.97
N ASP A 488 31.01 -1.45 -15.85
CA ASP A 488 30.34 -0.92 -14.66
C ASP A 488 31.40 -0.43 -13.67
N VAL A 489 31.86 0.81 -13.84
CA VAL A 489 32.95 1.41 -13.03
C VAL A 489 32.63 1.39 -11.53
N PRO A 490 31.47 1.90 -11.05
CA PRO A 490 31.13 1.81 -9.63
C PRO A 490 30.98 0.37 -9.13
N GLY A 491 30.48 -0.54 -9.97
CA GLY A 491 30.34 -1.96 -9.65
C GLY A 491 31.63 -2.79 -9.81
N GLN A 492 32.75 -2.15 -10.19
CA GLN A 492 34.04 -2.78 -10.45
C GLN A 492 33.97 -4.01 -11.37
N SER A 493 33.09 -3.98 -12.37
CA SER A 493 32.85 -5.11 -13.28
C SER A 493 33.07 -4.73 -14.75
N ILE A 494 33.51 -5.71 -15.53
CA ILE A 494 33.58 -5.65 -17.01
C ILE A 494 32.66 -6.71 -17.60
N TYR A 495 31.93 -6.32 -18.64
CA TYR A 495 31.05 -7.20 -19.41
C TYR A 495 31.58 -7.31 -20.83
N TRP A 496 31.36 -8.45 -21.47
CA TRP A 496 31.70 -8.62 -22.89
C TRP A 496 30.79 -9.64 -23.57
N VAL A 497 30.57 -9.41 -24.86
CA VAL A 497 29.98 -10.41 -25.75
C VAL A 497 31.06 -11.16 -26.51
N ASP A 498 30.98 -12.48 -26.49
CA ASP A 498 31.88 -13.35 -27.21
C ASP A 498 31.18 -13.96 -28.42
N LEU A 499 31.71 -13.66 -29.61
CA LEU A 499 31.05 -13.98 -30.87
C LEU A 499 31.10 -15.48 -31.21
N ASN A 500 32.25 -16.15 -31.02
CA ASN A 500 32.36 -17.56 -31.39
C ASN A 500 31.87 -18.48 -30.27
N LEU A 501 32.06 -18.11 -29.00
CA LEU A 501 31.52 -18.85 -27.85
C LEU A 501 30.02 -18.63 -27.66
N LYS A 502 29.46 -17.57 -28.26
CA LYS A 502 28.03 -17.20 -28.15
C LYS A 502 27.60 -16.91 -26.72
N LEU A 503 28.43 -16.15 -26.01
CA LEU A 503 28.26 -15.83 -24.60
C LEU A 503 28.11 -14.32 -24.39
N LEU A 504 27.37 -13.95 -23.36
CA LEU A 504 27.51 -12.67 -22.68
C LEU A 504 28.11 -12.99 -21.32
N CYS A 505 29.23 -12.37 -21.00
CA CYS A 505 30.03 -12.67 -19.82
C CYS A 505 30.26 -11.44 -18.95
N LYS A 506 30.64 -11.70 -17.70
CA LYS A 506 31.01 -10.71 -16.69
C LYS A 506 32.28 -11.16 -15.98
N ALA A 507 33.12 -10.22 -15.57
CA ALA A 507 34.24 -10.43 -14.66
C ALA A 507 34.46 -9.18 -13.80
N ASP A 508 35.29 -9.30 -12.77
CA ASP A 508 35.83 -8.13 -12.07
C ASP A 508 36.75 -7.32 -13.01
N MET A 509 36.95 -6.04 -12.73
CA MET A 509 37.80 -5.15 -13.55
C MET A 509 39.27 -5.56 -13.67
N ASP A 510 39.75 -6.46 -12.80
CA ASP A 510 41.08 -7.09 -12.89
C ASP A 510 41.08 -8.45 -13.63
N GLY A 511 39.91 -8.90 -14.09
CA GLY A 511 39.67 -10.17 -14.77
C GLY A 511 39.34 -11.34 -13.84
N GLY A 512 39.26 -11.11 -12.53
CA GLY A 512 38.80 -12.08 -11.53
C GLY A 512 37.33 -12.50 -11.72
N ASN A 513 36.96 -13.64 -11.13
CA ASN A 513 35.57 -14.10 -11.03
C ASN A 513 34.77 -14.12 -12.34
N ALA A 514 35.44 -14.44 -13.46
CA ALA A 514 34.79 -14.50 -14.77
C ALA A 514 33.67 -15.56 -14.83
N GLU A 515 32.50 -15.14 -15.26
CA GLU A 515 31.29 -15.97 -15.43
C GLU A 515 30.52 -15.61 -16.71
N TYR A 516 29.64 -16.51 -17.17
CA TYR A 516 28.69 -16.21 -18.23
C TYR A 516 27.34 -15.81 -17.62
N ILE A 517 26.73 -14.76 -18.16
CA ILE A 517 25.37 -14.32 -17.83
C ILE A 517 24.37 -15.04 -18.74
N PHE A 518 24.66 -15.06 -20.05
CA PHE A 518 23.83 -15.77 -21.02
C PHE A 518 24.66 -16.66 -21.94
N GLN A 519 24.04 -17.76 -22.37
CA GLN A 519 24.61 -18.74 -23.30
C GLN A 519 23.75 -18.86 -24.55
N ASN A 520 24.33 -19.43 -25.62
CA ASN A 520 23.65 -19.70 -26.89
C ASN A 520 23.12 -18.44 -27.58
N LEU A 521 23.82 -17.31 -27.43
CA LEU A 521 23.47 -16.07 -28.10
C LEU A 521 23.58 -16.19 -29.62
N ASN A 522 22.67 -15.54 -30.33
CA ASN A 522 22.69 -15.53 -31.79
C ASN A 522 23.53 -14.36 -32.29
N ASN A 523 24.80 -14.63 -32.64
CA ASN A 523 25.70 -13.66 -33.27
C ASN A 523 25.79 -12.34 -32.47
N PRO A 524 26.19 -12.37 -31.18
CA PRO A 524 26.19 -11.18 -30.35
C PRO A 524 27.31 -10.21 -30.77
N LEU A 525 26.97 -8.92 -30.91
CA LEU A 525 27.84 -7.90 -31.50
C LEU A 525 27.91 -6.60 -30.70
N ALA A 526 26.98 -6.36 -29.79
CA ALA A 526 27.03 -5.19 -28.92
C ALA A 526 26.57 -5.55 -27.51
N VAL A 527 27.18 -4.88 -26.54
CA VAL A 527 26.75 -4.85 -25.14
C VAL A 527 26.88 -3.42 -24.63
N GLU A 528 25.85 -2.93 -23.96
CA GLU A 528 25.80 -1.57 -23.41
C GLU A 528 25.18 -1.62 -22.01
N ILE A 529 25.59 -0.73 -21.11
CA ILE A 529 24.99 -0.55 -19.79
C ILE A 529 24.34 0.81 -19.77
N ALA A 530 23.09 0.86 -19.33
CA ALA A 530 22.37 2.11 -19.16
C ALA A 530 21.76 2.20 -17.76
N GLU A 531 21.64 3.42 -17.27
CA GLU A 531 20.88 3.71 -16.07
C GLU A 531 19.45 4.08 -16.47
N GLU A 532 18.50 3.31 -15.98
CA GLU A 532 17.09 3.54 -16.22
C GLU A 532 16.40 3.91 -14.93
N VAL A 533 15.32 4.68 -15.01
CA VAL A 533 14.43 4.83 -13.85
C VAL A 533 13.98 3.45 -13.40
N ASP A 534 14.15 3.14 -12.12
CA ASP A 534 13.68 1.93 -11.47
C ASP A 534 12.17 1.82 -11.71
N SER A 535 11.80 1.15 -12.79
CA SER A 535 10.42 0.98 -13.22
C SER A 535 9.80 -0.27 -12.58
N ALA A 536 10.41 -0.86 -11.53
CA ALA A 536 9.76 -1.90 -10.75
C ALA A 536 8.34 -1.44 -10.38
N VAL A 537 7.37 -2.22 -10.81
CA VAL A 537 6.13 -1.67 -11.35
C VAL A 537 5.31 -1.02 -10.23
N PHE A 538 4.93 0.26 -10.37
CA PHE A 538 3.93 0.84 -9.49
C PHE A 538 2.60 0.11 -9.69
N ILE A 539 1.87 -0.09 -8.60
CA ILE A 539 0.47 -0.52 -8.70
C ILE A 539 -0.28 0.56 -9.49
N GLN A 540 -0.72 0.23 -10.70
CA GLN A 540 -1.54 1.10 -11.53
C GLN A 540 -2.99 1.13 -11.02
N ASN A 541 -3.45 0.02 -10.42
CA ASN A 541 -4.78 -0.10 -9.86
C ASN A 541 -4.82 -1.17 -8.76
N LEU A 542 -5.66 -0.98 -7.74
CA LEU A 542 -5.97 -1.97 -6.71
C LEU A 542 -7.46 -2.28 -6.78
N GLU A 543 -7.84 -3.55 -6.78
CA GLU A 543 -9.25 -3.98 -6.84
C GLU A 543 -9.58 -4.95 -5.72
N LEU A 544 -10.79 -4.83 -5.18
CA LEU A 544 -11.32 -5.77 -4.19
C LEU A 544 -12.28 -6.76 -4.86
N THR A 545 -12.00 -8.05 -4.72
CA THR A 545 -12.84 -9.13 -5.24
C THR A 545 -13.44 -9.95 -4.11
N GLY A 546 -14.72 -10.29 -4.22
CA GLY A 546 -15.47 -11.08 -3.24
C GLY A 546 -16.99 -10.95 -3.50
N PRO A 547 -17.82 -11.68 -2.72
CA PRO A 547 -19.28 -11.64 -2.83
C PRO A 547 -19.86 -10.23 -2.69
N GLU A 548 -21.04 -10.00 -3.27
CA GLU A 548 -21.80 -8.74 -3.11
C GLU A 548 -22.72 -8.79 -1.88
N GLU A 549 -23.09 -9.99 -1.45
CA GLU A 549 -24.01 -10.26 -0.34
C GLU A 549 -23.41 -11.30 0.62
N VAL A 550 -23.62 -11.09 1.91
CA VAL A 550 -23.19 -12.00 2.99
C VAL A 550 -24.33 -12.21 4.01
N VAL A 551 -24.32 -13.35 4.69
CA VAL A 551 -25.29 -13.67 5.75
C VAL A 551 -24.60 -13.49 7.10
N GLU A 552 -25.35 -13.01 8.09
CA GLU A 552 -24.88 -12.90 9.48
C GLU A 552 -24.19 -14.20 9.97
N GLY A 553 -23.12 -14.04 10.75
CA GLY A 553 -22.39 -15.16 11.36
C GLY A 553 -21.54 -15.98 10.37
N SER A 554 -21.48 -15.61 9.10
CA SER A 554 -20.72 -16.33 8.06
C SER A 554 -19.44 -15.57 7.66
N PRO A 555 -18.24 -15.98 8.15
CA PRO A 555 -16.98 -15.39 7.71
C PRO A 555 -16.80 -15.51 6.20
N THR A 556 -16.60 -14.37 5.52
CA THR A 556 -16.52 -14.30 4.06
C THR A 556 -15.19 -13.70 3.61
N LYS A 557 -14.53 -14.37 2.66
CA LYS A 557 -13.21 -13.97 2.16
C LYS A 557 -13.30 -12.93 1.04
N TYR A 558 -12.50 -11.87 1.16
CA TYR A 558 -12.21 -10.89 0.12
C TYR A 558 -10.73 -10.93 -0.22
N SER A 559 -10.42 -10.60 -1.47
CA SER A 559 -9.06 -10.52 -1.98
C SER A 559 -8.77 -9.13 -2.54
N ALA A 560 -7.54 -8.66 -2.35
CA ALA A 560 -7.04 -7.43 -2.92
C ALA A 560 -6.08 -7.76 -4.06
N ILE A 561 -6.41 -7.33 -5.27
CA ILE A 561 -5.64 -7.64 -6.50
C ILE A 561 -4.98 -6.36 -6.99
N ALA A 562 -3.65 -6.35 -6.96
CA ALA A 562 -2.83 -5.28 -7.50
C ALA A 562 -2.59 -5.51 -9.01
N TYR A 563 -2.84 -4.46 -9.79
CA TYR A 563 -2.59 -4.43 -11.22
C TYR A 563 -1.34 -3.60 -11.51
N TYR A 564 -0.45 -4.21 -12.27
CA TYR A 564 0.77 -3.66 -12.81
C TYR A 564 0.67 -3.74 -14.33
N ASP A 565 1.47 -2.95 -15.06
CA ASP A 565 1.34 -2.79 -16.53
C ASP A 565 1.15 -4.12 -17.31
N GLN A 566 1.89 -5.17 -16.92
CA GLN A 566 1.79 -6.50 -17.54
C GLN A 566 1.59 -7.65 -16.54
N LYS A 567 1.32 -7.35 -15.27
CA LYS A 567 1.22 -8.36 -14.21
C LYS A 567 0.06 -8.04 -13.28
N THR A 568 -0.57 -9.07 -12.75
CA THR A 568 -1.45 -8.95 -11.58
C THR A 568 -0.85 -9.72 -10.42
N GLU A 569 -0.98 -9.21 -9.21
CA GLU A 569 -0.54 -9.88 -7.99
C GLU A 569 -1.64 -9.86 -6.95
N ASP A 570 -1.84 -11.00 -6.29
CA ASP A 570 -2.68 -11.07 -5.10
C ASP A 570 -1.90 -10.47 -3.92
N VAL A 571 -2.36 -9.33 -3.45
CA VAL A 571 -1.77 -8.55 -2.35
C VAL A 571 -2.65 -8.59 -1.10
N THR A 572 -3.56 -9.56 -1.01
CA THR A 572 -4.54 -9.70 0.10
C THR A 572 -3.91 -9.66 1.48
N ASN A 573 -2.72 -10.25 1.64
CA ASN A 573 -2.02 -10.32 2.95
C ASN A 573 -0.96 -9.23 3.14
N THR A 574 -0.85 -8.28 2.21
CA THR A 574 0.11 -7.17 2.28
C THR A 574 -0.56 -5.80 2.37
N VAL A 575 -1.83 -5.70 1.98
CA VAL A 575 -2.66 -4.52 2.22
C VAL A 575 -3.07 -4.41 3.70
N ILE A 576 -3.35 -3.19 4.13
CA ILE A 576 -4.01 -2.90 5.40
C ILE A 576 -5.52 -2.89 5.16
N TRP A 577 -6.25 -3.74 5.88
CA TRP A 577 -7.71 -3.84 5.80
C TRP A 577 -8.40 -2.97 6.85
N SER A 578 -9.51 -2.35 6.47
CA SER A 578 -10.47 -1.77 7.41
C SER A 578 -11.91 -1.89 6.89
N ALA A 579 -12.92 -1.75 7.75
CA ALA A 579 -14.32 -1.87 7.39
C ALA A 579 -15.19 -0.95 8.25
N GLU A 580 -16.28 -0.43 7.66
CA GLU A 580 -17.24 0.46 8.30
C GLU A 580 -18.69 0.05 7.98
N PRO A 581 -19.63 0.14 8.94
CA PRO A 581 -19.43 0.66 10.29
C PRO A 581 -18.88 -0.41 11.25
N ALA A 582 -17.90 -0.04 12.08
CA ALA A 582 -17.14 -0.97 12.92
C ALA A 582 -17.93 -1.62 14.08
N ASP A 583 -19.18 -1.19 14.32
CA ASP A 583 -20.08 -1.74 15.32
C ASP A 583 -20.82 -3.01 14.85
N VAL A 584 -20.91 -3.23 13.54
CA VAL A 584 -21.60 -4.40 12.95
C VAL A 584 -20.67 -5.33 12.17
N CYS A 585 -19.41 -4.94 11.94
CA CYS A 585 -18.48 -5.76 11.16
C CYS A 585 -17.04 -5.71 11.65
N THR A 586 -16.31 -6.78 11.37
CA THR A 586 -14.85 -6.86 11.53
C THR A 586 -14.23 -7.46 10.26
N ILE A 587 -13.04 -6.98 9.87
CA ILE A 587 -12.25 -7.57 8.78
C ILE A 587 -10.85 -7.92 9.26
N SER A 588 -10.40 -9.14 8.99
CA SER A 588 -9.06 -9.61 9.39
C SER A 588 -7.97 -9.10 8.44
N GLU A 589 -6.70 -9.15 8.88
CA GLU A 589 -5.52 -8.88 8.03
C GLU A 589 -5.43 -9.78 6.79
N SER A 590 -6.16 -10.90 6.79
CA SER A 590 -6.22 -11.81 5.65
C SER A 590 -7.44 -11.55 4.74
N GLY A 591 -8.21 -10.48 4.98
CA GLY A 591 -9.40 -10.14 4.20
C GLY A 591 -10.64 -10.97 4.52
N GLU A 592 -10.78 -11.50 5.74
CA GLU A 592 -12.04 -12.18 6.16
C GLU A 592 -12.97 -11.21 6.86
N LEU A 593 -14.12 -10.93 6.25
CA LEU A 593 -15.19 -10.11 6.79
C LEU A 593 -16.16 -10.97 7.61
N LEU A 594 -16.47 -10.56 8.83
CA LEU A 594 -17.52 -11.12 9.67
C LEU A 594 -18.52 -10.04 10.06
N ILE A 595 -19.81 -10.34 9.86
CA ILE A 595 -20.94 -9.50 10.26
C ILE A 595 -21.71 -10.24 11.36
N ASP A 596 -22.07 -9.54 12.43
CA ASP A 596 -22.69 -10.11 13.62
C ASP A 596 -23.54 -9.06 14.36
N GLY A 597 -24.60 -9.49 15.04
CA GLY A 597 -25.46 -8.66 15.88
C GLY A 597 -26.41 -7.75 15.10
N ILE A 598 -26.96 -8.22 13.98
CA ILE A 598 -27.84 -7.42 13.11
C ILE A 598 -29.32 -7.81 13.27
N GLU A 599 -30.21 -6.82 13.33
CA GLU A 599 -31.67 -7.04 13.44
C GLU A 599 -32.39 -6.88 12.09
N GLU A 600 -31.79 -6.14 11.15
CA GLU A 600 -32.33 -5.81 9.83
C GLU A 600 -31.24 -5.86 8.75
N ALA A 601 -31.65 -6.00 7.49
CA ALA A 601 -30.78 -5.95 6.33
C ALA A 601 -30.02 -4.60 6.21
N GLY A 602 -28.82 -4.64 5.65
CA GLY A 602 -28.00 -3.44 5.52
C GLY A 602 -26.79 -3.58 4.59
N SER A 603 -25.79 -2.71 4.78
CA SER A 603 -24.55 -2.74 4.02
C SER A 603 -23.35 -2.23 4.80
N VAL A 604 -22.17 -2.79 4.54
CA VAL A 604 -20.86 -2.34 5.04
C VAL A 604 -19.94 -1.95 3.88
N THR A 605 -18.95 -1.09 4.14
CA THR A 605 -17.89 -0.76 3.18
C THR A 605 -16.55 -1.26 3.71
N ILE A 606 -15.85 -2.05 2.91
CA ILE A 606 -14.49 -2.52 3.18
C ILE A 606 -13.46 -1.68 2.40
N TYR A 607 -12.29 -1.48 2.99
CA TYR A 607 -11.18 -0.70 2.48
C TYR A 607 -9.90 -1.55 2.50
N ALA A 608 -9.04 -1.37 1.49
CA ALA A 608 -7.69 -1.91 1.45
C ALA A 608 -6.69 -0.83 1.02
N GLU A 609 -5.60 -0.69 1.78
CA GLU A 609 -4.51 0.24 1.49
C GLU A 609 -3.21 -0.53 1.27
N PHE A 610 -2.56 -0.34 0.12
CA PHE A 610 -1.25 -0.94 -0.17
C PHE A 610 -0.13 0.03 0.15
N LEU A 611 0.78 -0.38 1.06
CA LEU A 611 1.89 0.47 1.50
C LEU A 611 3.22 0.04 0.88
N GLU A 612 3.95 0.97 0.28
CA GLU A 612 5.37 0.81 -0.03
C GLU A 612 6.20 1.71 0.88
N ASN A 613 7.15 1.13 1.63
CA ASN A 613 8.01 1.87 2.58
C ASN A 613 7.24 2.76 3.58
N GLY A 614 6.01 2.37 3.94
CA GLY A 614 5.15 3.11 4.86
C GLY A 614 4.23 4.15 4.21
N PHE A 615 4.19 4.21 2.88
CA PHE A 615 3.34 5.15 2.12
C PHE A 615 2.22 4.41 1.40
N VAL A 616 0.97 4.87 1.54
CA VAL A 616 -0.15 4.36 0.72
C VAL A 616 0.13 4.70 -0.74
N THR A 617 0.35 3.68 -1.56
CA THR A 617 0.62 3.82 -3.00
C THR A 617 -0.55 3.40 -3.87
N ALA A 618 -1.49 2.65 -3.31
CA ALA A 618 -2.77 2.33 -3.92
C ALA A 618 -3.82 2.03 -2.84
N GLU A 619 -5.07 2.34 -3.12
CA GLU A 619 -6.20 2.07 -2.23
C GLU A 619 -7.41 1.58 -3.03
N ALA A 620 -8.30 0.81 -2.39
CA ALA A 620 -9.51 0.30 -2.99
C ALA A 620 -10.62 0.14 -1.94
N THR A 621 -11.87 0.28 -2.38
CA THR A 621 -13.05 0.14 -1.52
C THR A 621 -14.13 -0.71 -2.17
N LYS A 622 -14.91 -1.45 -1.39
CA LYS A 622 -16.06 -2.22 -1.87
C LYS A 622 -17.23 -2.17 -0.87
N THR A 623 -18.45 -1.98 -1.37
CA THR A 623 -19.67 -2.08 -0.57
C THR A 623 -20.22 -3.50 -0.62
N VAL A 624 -20.64 -4.04 0.52
CA VAL A 624 -21.14 -5.40 0.72
C VAL A 624 -22.49 -5.34 1.42
N HIS A 625 -23.50 -6.02 0.89
CA HIS A 625 -24.84 -6.10 1.47
C HIS A 625 -24.96 -7.29 2.44
N TYR A 626 -25.82 -7.17 3.44
CA TYR A 626 -26.04 -8.23 4.43
C TYR A 626 -27.49 -8.39 4.83
N GLU A 627 -27.84 -9.61 5.25
CA GLU A 627 -29.19 -10.01 5.68
C GLU A 627 -29.13 -10.82 7.01
N PRO A 628 -30.14 -10.71 7.90
CA PRO A 628 -30.23 -11.49 9.14
C PRO A 628 -30.37 -13.00 8.87
N TYR A 629 -29.91 -13.83 9.81
CA TYR A 629 -30.10 -15.28 9.76
C TYR A 629 -31.33 -15.73 10.58
N PHE A 630 -32.29 -16.41 9.92
CA PHE A 630 -33.43 -17.06 10.59
C PHE A 630 -33.31 -18.59 10.51
N ALA A 631 -33.56 -19.29 11.62
CA ALA A 631 -33.50 -20.73 11.69
C ALA A 631 -34.79 -21.42 11.18
N THR A 632 -34.64 -22.64 10.68
CA THR A 632 -35.76 -23.53 10.36
C THR A 632 -35.64 -24.81 11.20
N PHE A 633 -36.68 -25.12 11.97
CA PHE A 633 -36.78 -26.32 12.79
C PHE A 633 -37.66 -27.36 12.09
N TYR A 634 -37.27 -28.63 12.17
CA TYR A 634 -37.97 -29.76 11.59
C TYR A 634 -38.58 -30.64 12.68
N VAL A 635 -39.82 -31.08 12.49
CA VAL A 635 -40.56 -31.90 13.45
C VAL A 635 -41.13 -33.14 12.76
N ASP A 636 -40.97 -34.30 13.40
CA ASP A 636 -41.44 -35.59 12.88
C ASP A 636 -41.85 -36.51 14.04
N SER A 637 -43.13 -36.93 14.06
CA SER A 637 -43.67 -37.73 15.17
C SER A 637 -43.11 -39.15 15.26
N GLU A 638 -42.57 -39.70 14.16
CA GLU A 638 -42.10 -41.10 14.11
C GLU A 638 -40.60 -41.22 14.39
N SER A 639 -39.82 -40.32 13.82
CA SER A 639 -38.35 -40.33 13.84
C SER A 639 -37.72 -39.30 14.77
N GLY A 640 -38.50 -38.30 15.22
CA GLY A 640 -37.99 -37.15 15.95
C GLY A 640 -37.49 -37.43 17.37
N ASN A 641 -36.67 -36.51 17.90
CA ASN A 641 -36.11 -36.58 19.24
C ASN A 641 -35.91 -35.19 19.87
N ASP A 642 -36.65 -34.88 20.92
CA ASP A 642 -36.62 -33.58 21.63
C ASP A 642 -35.33 -33.26 22.40
N ASN A 643 -34.33 -34.14 22.36
CA ASN A 643 -33.01 -33.90 22.95
C ASN A 643 -31.99 -33.30 21.96
N ASN A 644 -32.36 -33.07 20.70
CA ASN A 644 -31.51 -32.41 19.70
C ASN A 644 -31.90 -30.92 19.53
N ASN A 645 -31.29 -30.22 18.56
CA ASN A 645 -31.57 -28.81 18.28
C ASN A 645 -32.65 -28.59 17.21
N GLY A 646 -33.10 -29.64 16.52
CA GLY A 646 -34.15 -29.57 15.50
C GLY A 646 -33.84 -28.86 14.19
N ILE A 647 -32.61 -28.37 13.96
CA ILE A 647 -32.28 -27.57 12.75
C ILE A 647 -31.86 -28.48 11.57
N ASP A 648 -31.43 -29.71 11.85
CA ASP A 648 -31.09 -30.70 10.81
C ASP A 648 -32.35 -31.50 10.43
N PRO A 649 -32.78 -31.52 9.15
CA PRO A 649 -33.95 -32.28 8.71
C PRO A 649 -33.82 -33.79 8.91
N GLU A 650 -32.60 -34.33 9.01
CA GLU A 650 -32.35 -35.75 9.31
C GLU A 650 -32.35 -36.05 10.83
N ALA A 651 -32.39 -35.00 11.66
CA ALA A 651 -32.53 -35.09 13.11
C ALA A 651 -33.65 -34.16 13.60
N PRO A 652 -34.91 -34.41 13.20
CA PRO A 652 -36.04 -33.59 13.60
C PRO A 652 -36.34 -33.72 15.10
N LEU A 653 -37.10 -32.76 15.64
CA LEU A 653 -37.70 -32.83 16.97
C LEU A 653 -38.92 -33.77 16.95
N ALA A 654 -39.23 -34.36 18.10
CA ALA A 654 -40.38 -35.27 18.23
C ALA A 654 -41.69 -34.50 18.38
N THR A 655 -41.65 -33.30 18.97
CA THR A 655 -42.85 -32.51 19.28
C THR A 655 -42.81 -31.10 18.69
N ILE A 656 -43.98 -30.63 18.25
CA ILE A 656 -44.17 -29.27 17.71
C ILE A 656 -43.85 -28.24 18.80
N GLN A 657 -44.34 -28.48 20.03
CA GLN A 657 -44.11 -27.57 21.15
C GLN A 657 -42.62 -27.37 21.44
N LYS A 658 -41.80 -28.42 21.32
CA LYS A 658 -40.36 -28.29 21.55
C LYS A 658 -39.68 -27.40 20.53
N ALA A 659 -40.10 -27.48 19.26
CA ALA A 659 -39.60 -26.60 18.21
C ALA A 659 -39.97 -25.13 18.48
N ILE A 660 -41.22 -24.88 18.89
CA ILE A 660 -41.68 -23.54 19.26
C ILE A 660 -40.87 -23.00 20.44
N GLU A 661 -40.58 -23.81 21.47
CA GLU A 661 -39.76 -23.39 22.61
C GLU A 661 -38.35 -22.92 22.20
N LEU A 662 -37.75 -23.57 21.19
CA LEU A 662 -36.41 -23.27 20.68
C LEU A 662 -36.37 -22.11 19.68
N ALA A 663 -37.45 -21.89 18.93
CA ALA A 663 -37.53 -20.87 17.90
C ALA A 663 -37.53 -19.43 18.46
N GLU A 664 -36.93 -18.51 17.74
CA GLU A 664 -36.97 -17.06 17.98
C GLU A 664 -37.81 -16.35 16.92
N ALA A 665 -38.07 -15.05 17.08
CA ALA A 665 -38.91 -14.31 16.14
C ALA A 665 -38.29 -14.33 14.72
N GLY A 666 -39.11 -14.62 13.70
CA GLY A 666 -38.67 -14.80 12.31
C GLY A 666 -38.37 -16.24 11.91
N ASP A 667 -38.17 -17.15 12.87
CA ASP A 667 -37.91 -18.55 12.60
C ASP A 667 -39.15 -19.31 12.06
N SER A 668 -38.88 -20.46 11.45
CA SER A 668 -39.89 -21.37 10.93
C SER A 668 -39.84 -22.75 11.59
N VAL A 669 -41.01 -23.37 11.80
CA VAL A 669 -41.19 -24.75 12.27
C VAL A 669 -41.95 -25.53 11.20
N LEU A 670 -41.28 -26.49 10.57
CA LEU A 670 -41.83 -27.36 9.54
C LEU A 670 -42.16 -28.73 10.12
N VAL A 671 -43.42 -29.14 9.97
CA VAL A 671 -43.95 -30.35 10.62
C VAL A 671 -44.33 -31.41 9.58
N ASN A 672 -43.65 -32.56 9.61
CA ASN A 672 -43.88 -33.67 8.70
C ASN A 672 -45.20 -34.41 8.99
N PRO A 673 -45.75 -35.16 8.01
CA PRO A 673 -46.94 -35.98 8.21
C PRO A 673 -46.80 -36.93 9.41
N GLY A 674 -47.84 -36.99 10.24
CA GLY A 674 -47.79 -37.69 11.52
C GLY A 674 -48.95 -37.26 12.42
N ILE A 675 -49.15 -37.97 13.53
CA ILE A 675 -50.16 -37.61 14.54
C ILE A 675 -49.42 -37.02 15.74
N TYR A 676 -49.71 -35.76 16.02
CA TYR A 676 -49.13 -35.00 17.12
C TYR A 676 -50.17 -34.80 18.20
N GLN A 677 -49.80 -35.15 19.43
CA GLN A 677 -50.70 -35.16 20.57
C GLN A 677 -50.33 -34.05 21.55
N GLY A 678 -51.36 -33.42 22.11
CA GLY A 678 -51.21 -32.32 23.07
C GLY A 678 -51.39 -30.94 22.45
N GLU A 679 -51.36 -29.92 23.30
CA GLU A 679 -51.55 -28.53 22.93
C GLU A 679 -50.31 -27.95 22.22
N VAL A 680 -50.54 -27.16 21.18
CA VAL A 680 -49.54 -26.32 20.52
C VAL A 680 -49.77 -24.85 20.92
N ASP A 681 -48.94 -24.33 21.81
CA ASP A 681 -48.94 -22.95 22.32
C ASP A 681 -47.80 -22.15 21.67
N PHE A 682 -48.14 -21.05 20.99
CA PHE A 682 -47.19 -20.16 20.31
C PHE A 682 -46.36 -19.27 21.24
N GLN A 683 -46.72 -19.16 22.53
CA GLN A 683 -45.97 -18.43 23.56
C GLN A 683 -45.65 -16.96 23.21
N GLY A 684 -46.50 -16.29 22.41
CA GLY A 684 -46.30 -14.90 22.03
C GLY A 684 -45.26 -14.68 20.92
N LYS A 685 -44.76 -15.75 20.28
CA LYS A 685 -43.68 -15.66 19.28
C LYS A 685 -44.20 -15.34 17.88
N ALA A 686 -43.49 -14.45 17.18
CA ALA A 686 -43.71 -14.13 15.77
C ALA A 686 -42.96 -15.14 14.87
N ILE A 687 -43.47 -16.37 14.81
CA ILE A 687 -42.89 -17.49 14.06
C ILE A 687 -43.90 -18.08 13.08
N THR A 688 -43.39 -18.79 12.06
CA THR A 688 -44.23 -19.58 11.16
C THR A 688 -44.21 -21.05 11.58
N VAL A 689 -45.35 -21.60 11.97
CA VAL A 689 -45.53 -23.05 12.18
C VAL A 689 -46.37 -23.60 11.03
N ALA A 690 -45.74 -24.39 10.17
CA ALA A 690 -46.34 -24.89 8.94
C ALA A 690 -46.23 -26.41 8.85
N GLY A 691 -47.37 -27.06 8.60
CA GLY A 691 -47.38 -28.45 8.21
C GLY A 691 -46.81 -28.62 6.80
N VAL A 692 -46.19 -29.77 6.56
CA VAL A 692 -45.67 -30.17 5.25
C VAL A 692 -46.43 -31.41 4.78
N PRO A 693 -47.69 -31.26 4.28
CA PRO A 693 -48.41 -32.37 3.69
C PRO A 693 -47.58 -33.01 2.57
N GLY A 694 -47.56 -34.33 2.55
CA GLY A 694 -46.78 -35.11 1.60
C GLY A 694 -47.55 -36.33 1.11
N PRO A 695 -46.87 -37.26 0.41
CA PRO A 695 -47.46 -38.52 0.01
C PRO A 695 -48.08 -39.29 1.18
N ALA A 696 -47.40 -39.38 2.32
CA ALA A 696 -47.88 -40.14 3.48
C ALA A 696 -49.17 -39.59 4.12
N GLY A 697 -49.53 -38.33 3.85
CA GLY A 697 -50.67 -37.66 4.47
C GLY A 697 -50.34 -36.21 4.82
N ALA A 698 -51.15 -35.61 5.69
CA ALA A 698 -50.89 -34.32 6.29
C ALA A 698 -50.54 -34.49 7.78
N PRO A 699 -49.83 -33.53 8.40
CA PRO A 699 -49.69 -33.52 9.86
C PRO A 699 -51.05 -33.29 10.52
N VAL A 700 -51.37 -34.15 11.49
CA VAL A 700 -52.61 -34.15 12.25
C VAL A 700 -52.32 -33.76 13.69
N ILE A 701 -53.03 -32.78 14.22
CA ILE A 701 -53.03 -32.45 15.64
C ILE A 701 -54.27 -33.07 16.29
N ASP A 702 -54.05 -34.00 17.21
CA ASP A 702 -55.07 -34.63 18.04
C ASP A 702 -55.07 -33.99 19.44
N GLY A 703 -56.09 -33.17 19.70
CA GLY A 703 -56.21 -32.42 20.97
C GLY A 703 -56.68 -33.26 22.15
N MET A 704 -56.93 -34.57 22.00
CA MET A 704 -57.29 -35.47 23.10
C MET A 704 -58.44 -34.99 24.01
N GLN A 705 -59.47 -34.34 23.45
CA GLN A 705 -60.58 -33.72 24.20
C GLN A 705 -60.21 -32.47 25.03
N ASP A 706 -59.10 -31.81 24.72
CA ASP A 706 -58.75 -30.46 25.18
C ASP A 706 -58.65 -29.49 23.98
N PHE A 707 -58.07 -28.29 24.12
CA PHE A 707 -57.74 -27.45 22.96
C PHE A 707 -56.45 -27.91 22.25
N ALA A 708 -56.49 -28.01 20.91
CA ALA A 708 -55.36 -28.49 20.11
C ALA A 708 -54.29 -27.42 19.85
N VAL A 709 -54.71 -26.18 19.53
CA VAL A 709 -53.81 -25.05 19.26
C VAL A 709 -54.30 -23.83 20.03
N SER A 710 -53.38 -23.08 20.62
CA SER A 710 -53.74 -21.93 21.46
C SER A 710 -52.91 -20.68 21.17
N PHE A 711 -53.61 -19.53 21.23
CA PHE A 711 -53.04 -18.19 21.08
C PHE A 711 -53.62 -17.29 22.17
N TYR A 712 -52.85 -17.04 23.23
CA TYR A 712 -53.31 -16.20 24.36
C TYR A 712 -52.20 -15.35 25.00
N ASN A 713 -51.06 -15.18 24.31
CA ASN A 713 -49.91 -14.40 24.79
C ASN A 713 -49.63 -13.18 23.91
N ALA A 714 -50.68 -12.60 23.30
CA ALA A 714 -50.62 -11.41 22.43
C ALA A 714 -49.90 -11.64 21.09
N GLU A 715 -50.05 -12.83 20.50
CA GLU A 715 -49.56 -13.15 19.17
C GLU A 715 -50.19 -12.24 18.11
N GLY A 716 -49.35 -11.63 17.27
CA GLY A 716 -49.73 -10.75 16.16
C GLY A 716 -49.83 -11.48 14.81
N PRO A 717 -50.02 -10.74 13.70
CA PRO A 717 -50.21 -11.34 12.37
C PRO A 717 -48.99 -12.12 11.85
N ASP A 718 -47.79 -11.83 12.36
CA ASP A 718 -46.54 -12.53 12.03
C ASP A 718 -46.42 -13.90 12.75
N ALA A 719 -47.32 -14.22 13.67
CA ALA A 719 -47.53 -15.59 14.14
C ALA A 719 -48.42 -16.31 13.11
N VAL A 720 -47.80 -17.16 12.30
CA VAL A 720 -48.45 -17.84 11.17
C VAL A 720 -48.64 -19.32 11.49
N PHE A 721 -49.87 -19.82 11.36
CA PHE A 721 -50.20 -21.23 11.53
C PHE A 721 -50.95 -21.78 10.32
N LYS A 722 -50.39 -22.80 9.66
CA LYS A 722 -50.98 -23.31 8.40
C LYS A 722 -50.71 -24.78 8.08
N ASN A 723 -51.56 -25.34 7.21
CA ASN A 723 -51.40 -26.66 6.60
C ASN A 723 -51.44 -27.84 7.60
N PHE A 724 -52.40 -27.82 8.53
CA PHE A 724 -52.68 -28.93 9.45
C PHE A 724 -54.09 -29.48 9.31
N VAL A 725 -54.24 -30.77 9.64
CA VAL A 725 -55.52 -31.34 10.06
C VAL A 725 -55.62 -31.20 11.58
N ILE A 726 -56.79 -30.81 12.09
CA ILE A 726 -57.06 -30.79 13.54
C ILE A 726 -58.30 -31.61 13.82
N GLU A 727 -58.18 -32.61 14.70
CA GLU A 727 -59.27 -33.51 15.06
C GLU A 727 -59.29 -33.89 16.54
N ASN A 728 -60.40 -34.52 16.97
CA ASN A 728 -60.60 -35.11 18.30
C ASN A 728 -60.41 -34.13 19.49
N SER A 729 -60.58 -32.84 19.26
CA SER A 729 -60.36 -31.77 20.25
C SER A 729 -61.67 -31.26 20.85
N TYR A 730 -61.63 -30.71 22.07
CA TYR A 730 -62.74 -29.93 22.62
C TYR A 730 -62.88 -28.60 21.86
N ILE A 731 -61.78 -27.90 21.62
CA ILE A 731 -61.73 -26.72 20.72
C ILE A 731 -60.52 -26.92 19.78
N ALA A 732 -60.71 -26.82 18.47
CA ALA A 732 -59.59 -27.02 17.54
C ALA A 732 -58.56 -25.90 17.65
N VAL A 733 -58.99 -24.64 17.66
CA VAL A 733 -58.11 -23.48 17.90
C VAL A 733 -58.76 -22.52 18.88
N PHE A 734 -58.09 -22.26 19.99
CA PHE A 734 -58.51 -21.31 21.02
C PHE A 734 -57.73 -20.01 20.91
N LEU A 735 -58.42 -18.86 20.88
CA LEU A 735 -57.79 -17.54 20.86
C LEU A 735 -58.32 -16.63 21.97
N ALA A 736 -57.43 -15.89 22.62
CA ALA A 736 -57.79 -14.85 23.58
C ALA A 736 -56.86 -13.63 23.47
N GLY A 737 -57.37 -12.50 22.98
CA GLY A 737 -56.58 -11.27 22.84
C GLY A 737 -55.44 -11.31 21.81
N SER A 738 -55.42 -12.34 20.95
CA SER A 738 -54.38 -12.57 19.93
C SER A 738 -54.99 -12.55 18.52
N SER A 739 -54.22 -12.13 17.52
CA SER A 739 -54.67 -11.96 16.12
C SER A 739 -53.66 -12.58 15.12
N PRO A 740 -53.45 -13.91 15.17
CA PRO A 740 -52.54 -14.63 14.28
C PRO A 740 -53.08 -14.75 12.84
N THR A 741 -52.21 -15.14 11.92
CA THR A 741 -52.59 -15.53 10.55
C THR A 741 -52.78 -17.05 10.49
N ILE A 742 -54.01 -17.50 10.20
CA ILE A 742 -54.38 -18.92 10.18
C ILE A 742 -54.88 -19.29 8.78
N SER A 743 -54.28 -20.30 8.15
CA SER A 743 -54.70 -20.69 6.80
C SER A 743 -54.55 -22.16 6.46
N ASN A 744 -55.27 -22.62 5.44
CA ASN A 744 -55.14 -23.97 4.88
C ASN A 744 -55.29 -25.06 5.93
N LEU A 745 -56.28 -24.96 6.83
CA LEU A 745 -56.55 -25.99 7.83
C LEU A 745 -57.72 -26.88 7.43
N THR A 746 -57.68 -28.15 7.79
CA THR A 746 -58.85 -29.03 7.75
C THR A 746 -59.24 -29.38 9.20
N ILE A 747 -60.31 -28.76 9.69
CA ILE A 747 -60.78 -28.83 11.08
C ILE A 747 -62.03 -29.70 11.13
N VAL A 748 -61.87 -30.92 11.66
CA VAL A 748 -62.87 -31.98 11.55
C VAL A 748 -63.00 -32.81 12.82
N ASN A 749 -64.18 -33.36 13.11
CA ASN A 749 -64.40 -34.24 14.27
C ASN A 749 -64.05 -33.61 15.64
N ASN A 750 -64.11 -32.28 15.75
CA ASN A 750 -63.93 -31.57 17.01
C ASN A 750 -65.27 -31.22 17.65
N ARG A 751 -65.28 -30.88 18.93
CA ARG A 751 -66.50 -30.34 19.54
C ARG A 751 -66.78 -28.92 19.07
N TYR A 752 -65.74 -28.09 19.01
CA TYR A 752 -65.77 -26.75 18.43
C TYR A 752 -64.59 -26.59 17.45
N GLY A 753 -64.79 -25.83 16.37
CA GLY A 753 -63.73 -25.44 15.46
C GLY A 753 -62.84 -24.34 16.04
N ILE A 754 -62.98 -23.10 15.56
CA ILE A 754 -62.23 -21.95 16.09
C ILE A 754 -63.10 -21.13 17.05
N GLU A 755 -62.60 -20.88 18.26
CA GLU A 755 -63.25 -19.95 19.20
C GLU A 755 -62.33 -18.77 19.55
N ALA A 756 -62.84 -17.55 19.35
CA ALA A 756 -62.14 -16.31 19.66
C ALA A 756 -62.78 -15.57 20.86
N TYR A 757 -61.93 -15.12 21.79
CA TYR A 757 -62.34 -14.39 22.99
C TYR A 757 -61.50 -13.13 23.18
N ALA A 758 -61.95 -12.24 24.08
CA ALA A 758 -61.22 -11.05 24.49
C ALA A 758 -60.73 -10.16 23.31
N ASP A 759 -61.62 -9.88 22.36
CA ASP A 759 -61.37 -9.05 21.18
C ASP A 759 -60.31 -9.61 20.20
N ALA A 760 -60.01 -10.91 20.25
CA ALA A 760 -59.18 -11.60 19.26
C ALA A 760 -59.75 -11.46 17.84
N GLN A 761 -58.90 -11.10 16.86
CA GLN A 761 -59.27 -10.93 15.45
C GLN A 761 -58.30 -11.69 14.53
N PRO A 762 -58.28 -13.03 14.57
CA PRO A 762 -57.42 -13.81 13.68
C PRO A 762 -57.79 -13.62 12.21
N ALA A 763 -56.78 -13.62 11.34
CA ALA A 763 -56.97 -13.67 9.89
C ALA A 763 -57.10 -15.13 9.44
N VAL A 764 -58.34 -15.63 9.33
CA VAL A 764 -58.63 -17.03 8.96
C VAL A 764 -59.02 -17.12 7.47
N SER A 765 -58.31 -17.96 6.70
CA SER A 765 -58.63 -18.18 5.28
C SER A 765 -58.34 -19.59 4.78
N ASN A 766 -59.00 -20.01 3.70
CA ASN A 766 -58.73 -21.29 3.01
C ASN A 766 -58.89 -22.54 3.87
N CYS A 767 -59.71 -22.49 4.91
CA CYS A 767 -59.90 -23.62 5.81
C CYS A 767 -61.15 -24.44 5.43
N ILE A 768 -61.20 -25.70 5.84
CA ILE A 768 -62.39 -26.55 5.76
C ILE A 768 -62.80 -26.91 7.19
N PHE A 769 -64.05 -26.64 7.55
CA PHE A 769 -64.68 -26.98 8.82
C PHE A 769 -65.81 -27.96 8.56
N TRP A 770 -65.66 -29.21 9.02
CA TRP A 770 -66.61 -30.26 8.68
C TRP A 770 -66.79 -31.28 9.80
N ASN A 771 -68.04 -31.65 10.09
CA ASN A 771 -68.38 -32.65 11.12
C ASN A 771 -67.85 -32.27 12.53
N ASN A 772 -67.81 -30.98 12.86
CA ASN A 772 -67.63 -30.56 14.25
C ASN A 772 -68.96 -30.70 15.01
N GLU A 773 -68.97 -30.93 16.33
CA GLU A 773 -70.19 -31.28 17.07
C GLU A 773 -71.13 -30.07 17.24
N LEU A 774 -70.61 -28.95 17.77
CA LEU A 774 -71.41 -27.83 18.24
C LEU A 774 -71.31 -26.60 17.35
N ASP A 775 -70.10 -26.12 17.06
CA ASP A 775 -69.88 -24.93 16.24
C ASP A 775 -68.58 -25.02 15.43
N ASP A 776 -68.56 -24.40 14.25
CA ASP A 776 -67.41 -24.37 13.35
C ASP A 776 -66.53 -23.14 13.62
N ILE A 777 -67.16 -21.98 13.86
CA ILE A 777 -66.50 -20.69 14.11
C ILE A 777 -67.30 -19.86 15.11
N PHE A 778 -66.65 -19.40 16.19
CA PHE A 778 -67.26 -18.55 17.21
C PHE A 778 -66.48 -17.24 17.41
N GLN A 779 -67.18 -16.10 17.31
CA GLN A 779 -66.69 -14.73 17.58
C GLN A 779 -65.50 -14.25 16.71
N CYS A 780 -65.18 -14.95 15.62
CA CYS A 780 -64.29 -14.47 14.57
C CYS A 780 -64.89 -14.72 13.18
N THR A 781 -64.19 -14.31 12.12
CA THR A 781 -64.63 -14.49 10.73
C THR A 781 -63.58 -15.22 9.92
N ALA A 782 -64.03 -16.07 9.00
CA ALA A 782 -63.17 -16.66 7.98
C ALA A 782 -63.55 -16.14 6.59
N THR A 783 -62.60 -16.20 5.67
CA THR A 783 -62.82 -15.92 4.24
C THR A 783 -62.35 -17.09 3.40
N TYR A 784 -62.93 -17.25 2.22
CA TYR A 784 -62.57 -18.30 1.27
C TYR A 784 -62.44 -19.70 1.91
N SER A 785 -63.38 -20.04 2.79
CA SER A 785 -63.36 -21.27 3.59
C SER A 785 -64.64 -22.07 3.41
N CYS A 786 -64.57 -23.39 3.56
CA CYS A 786 -65.73 -24.28 3.53
C CYS A 786 -66.21 -24.54 4.95
N ILE A 787 -67.44 -24.13 5.28
CA ILE A 787 -67.97 -24.13 6.65
C ILE A 787 -69.33 -24.84 6.65
N GLU A 788 -69.41 -26.04 7.22
CA GLU A 788 -70.59 -26.91 7.22
C GLU A 788 -71.87 -26.20 7.67
N ARG A 789 -71.83 -25.49 8.80
CA ARG A 789 -73.01 -24.80 9.35
C ARG A 789 -73.31 -23.45 8.68
N GLY A 790 -72.52 -23.06 7.69
CA GLY A 790 -72.64 -21.81 6.92
C GLY A 790 -72.29 -20.58 7.76
N TYR A 791 -71.44 -19.69 7.22
CA TYR A 791 -71.02 -18.46 7.93
C TYR A 791 -70.88 -17.25 7.00
N GLU A 792 -71.05 -16.06 7.56
CA GLU A 792 -70.85 -14.79 6.85
C GLU A 792 -69.36 -14.58 6.55
N GLY A 793 -69.02 -14.22 5.30
CA GLY A 793 -67.64 -13.95 4.91
C GLY A 793 -67.44 -14.03 3.40
N GLN A 794 -66.45 -13.30 2.89
CA GLN A 794 -66.16 -13.27 1.46
C GLN A 794 -65.68 -14.64 0.99
N GLY A 795 -66.36 -15.19 -0.02
CA GLY A 795 -65.93 -16.42 -0.71
C GLY A 795 -66.10 -17.71 0.08
N ASN A 796 -66.77 -17.69 1.23
CA ASN A 796 -67.08 -18.91 1.97
C ASN A 796 -68.14 -19.75 1.24
N ILE A 797 -68.02 -21.07 1.39
CA ILE A 797 -68.96 -22.07 0.87
C ILE A 797 -69.40 -23.01 2.00
N ALA A 798 -70.45 -23.80 1.79
CA ALA A 798 -70.96 -24.79 2.75
C ALA A 798 -71.31 -26.13 2.09
N ASP A 799 -70.96 -26.28 0.82
CA ASP A 799 -71.15 -27.54 0.08
C ASP A 799 -70.21 -28.62 0.63
N GLU A 800 -70.65 -29.88 0.58
CA GLU A 800 -69.87 -31.01 1.07
C GLU A 800 -68.46 -31.03 0.45
N PRO A 801 -67.37 -31.11 1.25
CA PRO A 801 -66.01 -31.07 0.74
C PRO A 801 -65.65 -32.22 -0.17
N LEU A 802 -66.40 -33.32 -0.15
CA LEU A 802 -66.13 -34.54 -0.91
C LEU A 802 -64.70 -35.05 -0.66
N PHE A 803 -64.40 -35.37 0.60
CA PHE A 803 -63.14 -36.02 0.97
C PHE A 803 -63.06 -37.44 0.41
N ALA A 804 -61.84 -37.87 0.07
CA ALA A 804 -61.56 -39.18 -0.50
C ALA A 804 -61.98 -40.35 0.38
N ASP A 805 -61.62 -40.27 1.67
CA ASP A 805 -62.04 -41.22 2.68
C ASP A 805 -62.05 -40.51 4.04
N PHE A 806 -63.20 -39.91 4.36
CA PHE A 806 -63.38 -39.16 5.60
C PHE A 806 -63.18 -40.03 6.85
N GLU A 807 -63.65 -41.29 6.83
CA GLU A 807 -63.61 -42.18 7.98
C GLU A 807 -62.18 -42.70 8.28
N GLN A 808 -61.32 -42.76 7.25
CA GLN A 808 -59.91 -43.15 7.40
C GLN A 808 -58.95 -41.95 7.46
N GLY A 809 -59.46 -40.72 7.48
CA GLY A 809 -58.64 -39.50 7.59
C GLY A 809 -57.93 -39.08 6.29
N ASP A 810 -58.32 -39.61 5.12
CA ASP A 810 -57.83 -39.11 3.82
C ASP A 810 -58.66 -37.91 3.38
N TYR A 811 -58.26 -36.74 3.89
CA TYR A 811 -58.91 -35.46 3.61
C TYR A 811 -58.51 -34.82 2.27
N ARG A 812 -57.93 -35.59 1.34
CA ARG A 812 -57.75 -35.13 -0.05
C ARG A 812 -59.12 -35.01 -0.72
N LEU A 813 -59.28 -34.00 -1.56
CA LEU A 813 -60.55 -33.68 -2.20
C LEU A 813 -60.77 -34.55 -3.45
N HIS A 814 -61.98 -35.09 -3.66
CA HIS A 814 -62.31 -35.80 -4.90
C HIS A 814 -62.17 -34.90 -6.13
N SER A 815 -61.65 -35.45 -7.22
CA SER A 815 -61.47 -34.74 -8.48
C SER A 815 -61.61 -35.62 -9.72
N GLU A 816 -62.48 -35.18 -10.64
CA GLU A 816 -62.54 -35.74 -12.01
C GLU A 816 -61.24 -35.52 -12.81
N MET A 817 -60.40 -34.55 -12.44
CA MET A 817 -59.13 -34.23 -13.10
C MET A 817 -57.91 -34.90 -12.44
N GLY A 818 -58.11 -35.50 -11.27
CA GLY A 818 -57.08 -36.25 -10.57
C GLY A 818 -56.93 -35.85 -9.11
N ARG A 819 -57.11 -36.80 -8.21
CA ARG A 819 -56.67 -36.74 -6.81
C ARG A 819 -55.45 -37.64 -6.62
N TYR A 820 -54.51 -37.24 -5.76
CA TYR A 820 -53.36 -38.06 -5.44
C TYR A 820 -53.73 -39.26 -4.54
N TRP A 821 -53.39 -40.48 -4.95
CA TRP A 821 -53.55 -41.71 -4.18
C TRP A 821 -52.18 -42.18 -3.67
N PRO A 822 -51.93 -42.12 -2.35
CA PRO A 822 -50.60 -42.37 -1.80
C PRO A 822 -50.15 -43.83 -1.83
N GLU A 823 -51.03 -44.80 -1.58
CA GLU A 823 -50.70 -46.24 -1.54
C GLU A 823 -50.09 -46.79 -2.84
N ILE A 824 -50.39 -46.17 -3.98
CA ILE A 824 -49.92 -46.58 -5.30
C ILE A 824 -49.12 -45.50 -6.03
N ASP A 825 -48.87 -44.36 -5.38
CA ASP A 825 -48.13 -43.20 -5.91
C ASP A 825 -48.64 -42.76 -7.29
N LYS A 826 -49.96 -42.55 -7.41
CA LYS A 826 -50.61 -42.17 -8.67
C LYS A 826 -51.76 -41.20 -8.49
N TRP A 827 -52.02 -40.43 -9.55
CA TRP A 827 -53.23 -39.64 -9.68
C TRP A 827 -54.39 -40.52 -10.15
N VAL A 828 -55.50 -40.50 -9.40
CA VAL A 828 -56.72 -41.24 -9.72
C VAL A 828 -57.86 -40.29 -10.03
N LEU A 829 -58.75 -40.70 -10.93
CA LEU A 829 -59.91 -39.91 -11.33
C LEU A 829 -61.11 -40.34 -10.51
N ASP A 830 -61.82 -39.36 -9.96
CA ASP A 830 -63.08 -39.54 -9.28
C ASP A 830 -64.25 -39.25 -10.24
N ASP A 831 -65.47 -39.57 -9.82
CA ASP A 831 -66.69 -39.31 -10.58
C ASP A 831 -67.29 -37.91 -10.33
N VAL A 832 -66.67 -37.14 -9.42
CA VAL A 832 -67.09 -35.80 -9.03
C VAL A 832 -65.88 -34.95 -8.61
N THR A 833 -65.95 -33.65 -8.88
CA THR A 833 -64.98 -32.67 -8.38
C THR A 833 -65.53 -31.94 -7.18
N SER A 834 -64.75 -31.92 -6.10
CA SER A 834 -65.06 -31.20 -4.86
C SER A 834 -65.31 -29.70 -5.09
N PRO A 835 -66.29 -29.10 -4.40
CA PRO A 835 -66.50 -27.65 -4.43
C PRO A 835 -65.37 -26.86 -3.75
N CYS A 836 -64.51 -27.52 -2.97
CA CYS A 836 -63.35 -26.92 -2.32
C CYS A 836 -62.13 -26.79 -3.24
N ILE A 837 -62.20 -27.31 -4.47
CA ILE A 837 -61.13 -27.22 -5.46
C ILE A 837 -61.24 -25.91 -6.26
N ASN A 838 -60.12 -25.19 -6.41
CA ASN A 838 -60.00 -23.89 -7.07
C ASN A 838 -60.87 -22.78 -6.44
N THR A 839 -61.17 -22.87 -5.15
CA THR A 839 -62.10 -21.95 -4.47
C THR A 839 -61.53 -21.15 -3.29
N GLY A 840 -60.24 -21.35 -2.94
CA GLY A 840 -59.52 -20.60 -1.90
C GLY A 840 -59.22 -19.14 -2.27
N ASP A 841 -58.39 -18.40 -1.55
CA ASP A 841 -58.22 -16.95 -1.74
C ASP A 841 -57.68 -16.63 -3.15
N PRO A 842 -58.38 -15.83 -3.98
CA PRO A 842 -57.90 -15.44 -5.31
C PRO A 842 -56.63 -14.58 -5.29
N ALA A 843 -56.22 -14.03 -4.14
CA ALA A 843 -54.94 -13.34 -4.00
C ALA A 843 -53.75 -14.30 -3.91
N LEU A 844 -53.98 -15.58 -3.62
CA LEU A 844 -52.93 -16.59 -3.51
C LEU A 844 -52.81 -17.39 -4.81
N TYR A 845 -51.62 -17.37 -5.39
CA TYR A 845 -51.30 -18.12 -6.60
C TYR A 845 -50.94 -19.59 -6.25
N PRO A 846 -51.53 -20.59 -6.92
CA PRO A 846 -51.30 -22.01 -6.62
C PRO A 846 -49.96 -22.51 -7.22
N ALA A 847 -48.84 -21.92 -6.82
CA ALA A 847 -47.52 -22.18 -7.40
C ALA A 847 -47.11 -23.66 -7.31
N GLU A 848 -47.39 -24.28 -6.16
CA GLU A 848 -47.02 -25.68 -5.89
C GLU A 848 -48.16 -26.67 -6.19
N GLU A 849 -49.38 -26.22 -6.51
CA GLU A 849 -50.46 -27.16 -6.82
C GLU A 849 -50.34 -27.72 -8.24
N PRO A 850 -50.56 -29.03 -8.43
CA PRO A 850 -50.35 -29.67 -9.71
C PRO A 850 -51.38 -29.24 -10.75
N SER A 851 -50.91 -29.00 -11.97
CA SER A 851 -51.77 -28.68 -13.11
C SER A 851 -52.65 -29.88 -13.53
N PRO A 852 -53.92 -29.67 -13.92
CA PRO A 852 -54.64 -28.39 -13.88
C PRO A 852 -55.05 -27.98 -12.45
N ASN A 853 -54.83 -26.72 -12.08
CA ASN A 853 -55.13 -26.15 -10.74
C ASN A 853 -56.04 -24.90 -10.83
N GLY A 854 -56.59 -24.60 -12.02
CA GLY A 854 -57.53 -23.50 -12.24
C GLY A 854 -57.05 -22.08 -11.89
N GLY A 855 -55.76 -21.87 -11.60
CA GLY A 855 -55.20 -20.55 -11.25
C GLY A 855 -55.62 -20.02 -9.88
N ARG A 856 -56.18 -20.87 -9.00
CA ARG A 856 -56.61 -20.50 -7.65
C ARG A 856 -56.39 -21.67 -6.71
N ILE A 857 -55.85 -21.40 -5.51
CA ILE A 857 -55.55 -22.43 -4.51
C ILE A 857 -56.81 -23.20 -4.08
N ASN A 858 -56.65 -24.49 -3.75
CA ASN A 858 -57.68 -25.29 -3.11
C ASN A 858 -57.85 -24.87 -1.63
N MET A 859 -59.05 -25.09 -1.07
CA MET A 859 -59.26 -24.97 0.37
C MET A 859 -58.77 -26.22 1.12
N GLY A 860 -58.41 -26.05 2.39
CA GLY A 860 -58.04 -27.12 3.31
C GLY A 860 -56.55 -27.42 3.35
N VAL A 861 -56.20 -28.48 4.08
CA VAL A 861 -54.80 -28.83 4.45
C VAL A 861 -53.84 -28.98 3.28
N TYR A 862 -54.32 -29.51 2.15
CA TYR A 862 -53.51 -29.69 0.94
C TYR A 862 -53.50 -28.45 0.04
N GLY A 863 -54.23 -27.40 0.36
CA GLY A 863 -54.22 -26.14 -0.39
C GLY A 863 -52.81 -25.58 -0.51
N GLY A 864 -52.37 -25.31 -1.74
CA GLY A 864 -51.07 -24.72 -2.04
C GLY A 864 -49.91 -25.70 -1.94
N THR A 865 -50.19 -27.01 -2.03
CA THR A 865 -49.18 -28.08 -1.92
C THR A 865 -49.12 -28.95 -3.17
N ALA A 866 -48.02 -29.68 -3.34
CA ALA A 866 -47.83 -30.62 -4.46
C ALA A 866 -48.82 -31.80 -4.47
N GLN A 867 -49.50 -32.06 -3.34
CA GLN A 867 -50.50 -33.12 -3.20
C GLN A 867 -51.95 -32.59 -3.27
N ALA A 868 -52.14 -31.30 -3.57
CA ALA A 868 -53.46 -30.74 -3.79
C ALA A 868 -54.17 -31.41 -4.97
N SER A 869 -55.46 -31.70 -4.83
CA SER A 869 -56.25 -32.30 -5.91
C SER A 869 -56.33 -31.37 -7.12
N ARG A 870 -56.22 -31.93 -8.33
CA ARG A 870 -56.26 -31.15 -9.57
C ARG A 870 -57.66 -30.61 -9.80
N GLY A 871 -57.79 -29.37 -10.21
CA GLY A 871 -59.05 -28.77 -10.60
C GLY A 871 -59.25 -28.70 -12.11
N PRO A 872 -60.43 -28.27 -12.58
CA PRO A 872 -60.63 -27.95 -13.99
C PRO A 872 -59.67 -26.85 -14.47
N TRP A 873 -59.35 -26.87 -15.77
CA TRP A 873 -58.54 -25.82 -16.43
C TRP A 873 -59.17 -24.44 -16.27
N ALA A 874 -58.37 -23.43 -15.93
CA ALA A 874 -58.81 -22.03 -15.86
C ALA A 874 -59.31 -21.53 -17.24
N ILE A 875 -58.55 -21.85 -18.29
CA ILE A 875 -58.90 -21.65 -19.70
C ILE A 875 -58.68 -22.98 -20.43
N LYS A 876 -59.71 -23.46 -21.12
CA LYS A 876 -59.66 -24.78 -21.78
C LYS A 876 -58.62 -24.76 -22.91
N GLY A 877 -57.49 -25.43 -22.71
CA GLY A 877 -56.39 -25.57 -23.68
C GLY A 877 -55.14 -24.76 -23.38
N ASP A 878 -55.16 -23.92 -22.34
CA ASP A 878 -54.00 -23.22 -21.78
C ASP A 878 -53.36 -24.14 -20.74
N ILE A 879 -52.28 -24.79 -21.13
CA ILE A 879 -51.62 -25.87 -20.38
C ILE A 879 -50.49 -25.33 -19.50
N ASN A 880 -49.82 -24.26 -19.95
CA ASN A 880 -48.75 -23.60 -19.21
C ASN A 880 -49.24 -22.47 -18.28
N GLN A 881 -50.53 -22.14 -18.34
CA GLN A 881 -51.21 -21.15 -17.50
C GLN A 881 -50.69 -19.72 -17.68
N ASP A 882 -50.21 -19.38 -18.88
CA ASP A 882 -49.81 -18.01 -19.22
C ASP A 882 -50.98 -17.10 -19.66
N ALA A 883 -52.20 -17.61 -19.48
CA ALA A 883 -53.47 -17.02 -19.90
C ALA A 883 -53.66 -16.93 -21.43
N LYS A 884 -52.90 -17.72 -22.20
CA LYS A 884 -53.04 -17.85 -23.65
C LYS A 884 -53.17 -19.32 -24.03
N VAL A 885 -53.74 -19.56 -25.20
CA VAL A 885 -53.74 -20.88 -25.84
C VAL A 885 -52.85 -20.77 -27.06
N ASP A 886 -51.60 -21.21 -26.97
CA ASP A 886 -50.61 -21.11 -28.02
C ASP A 886 -49.76 -22.39 -28.19
N MET A 887 -48.64 -22.28 -28.92
CA MET A 887 -47.80 -23.44 -29.23
C MET A 887 -46.99 -23.95 -28.03
N ALA A 888 -46.80 -23.13 -27.00
CA ALA A 888 -46.17 -23.56 -25.76
C ALA A 888 -47.06 -24.58 -25.03
N ASP A 889 -48.38 -24.38 -25.06
CA ASP A 889 -49.34 -25.34 -24.48
C ASP A 889 -49.33 -26.68 -25.22
N LEU A 890 -49.31 -26.61 -26.55
CA LEU A 890 -49.23 -27.79 -27.40
C LEU A 890 -47.91 -28.55 -27.19
N ALA A 891 -46.80 -27.84 -26.98
CA ALA A 891 -45.50 -28.43 -26.72
C ALA A 891 -45.48 -29.24 -25.42
N ILE A 892 -46.14 -28.76 -24.37
CA ILE A 892 -46.26 -29.48 -23.10
C ILE A 892 -47.09 -30.75 -23.27
N ILE A 893 -48.23 -30.68 -23.97
CA ILE A 893 -49.04 -31.85 -24.30
C ILE A 893 -48.23 -32.87 -25.10
N ALA A 894 -47.50 -32.42 -26.12
CA ALA A 894 -46.69 -33.29 -26.97
C ALA A 894 -45.54 -33.95 -26.18
N ASN A 895 -44.89 -33.21 -25.28
CA ASN A 895 -43.82 -33.72 -24.44
C ASN A 895 -44.33 -34.78 -23.45
N ASN A 896 -45.45 -34.51 -22.78
CA ASN A 896 -46.10 -35.47 -21.89
C ASN A 896 -46.60 -36.72 -22.63
N TRP A 897 -47.04 -36.57 -23.87
CA TRP A 897 -47.42 -37.70 -24.72
C TRP A 897 -46.21 -38.56 -25.14
N LEU A 898 -45.06 -37.93 -25.40
CA LEU A 898 -43.81 -38.63 -25.72
C LEU A 898 -43.22 -39.38 -24.51
N THR A 899 -43.27 -38.80 -23.31
CA THR A 899 -42.72 -39.39 -22.10
C THR A 899 -43.60 -40.48 -21.49
N ALA A 900 -44.91 -40.48 -21.78
CA ALA A 900 -45.85 -41.51 -21.31
C ALA A 900 -45.90 -42.78 -22.18
N MET A 901 -45.22 -42.83 -23.35
CA MET A 901 -45.17 -44.02 -24.18
C MET A 901 -43.91 -44.86 -23.92
N PRO A 902 -44.03 -46.20 -23.76
CA PRO A 902 -42.89 -47.09 -23.54
C PRO A 902 -42.16 -47.38 -24.85
N TRP A 903 -41.49 -46.38 -25.42
CA TRP A 903 -40.59 -46.58 -26.56
C TRP A 903 -39.18 -46.85 -26.04
N THR A 904 -38.96 -48.07 -25.54
CA THR A 904 -37.70 -48.86 -25.56
C THR A 904 -37.71 -49.89 -24.42
N GLN A 905 -38.50 -50.96 -24.58
CA GLN A 905 -38.02 -52.28 -24.20
C GLN A 905 -37.55 -52.98 -25.47
N GLN A 906 -36.27 -52.80 -25.80
CA GLN A 906 -35.53 -53.72 -26.66
C GLN A 906 -34.04 -53.62 -26.31
N THR A 907 -33.58 -54.64 -25.54
CA THR A 907 -32.27 -55.35 -25.63
C THR A 907 -31.03 -54.49 -25.90
N ASP A 908 -30.04 -54.39 -25.01
CA ASP A 908 -29.34 -55.44 -24.24
C ASP A 908 -29.05 -55.06 -22.78
#